data_AF-A0A7V8VLQ5-F1
#
_entry.id   AF-A0A7V8VLQ5-F1
#
_cell.length_a   1.000
_cell.length_b   1.000
_cell.length_c   1.000
_cell.angle_alpha   90.00
_cell.angle_beta   90.00
_cell.angle_gamma   90.00
#
_symmetry.space_group_name_H-M   'P 1'
#
loop_
_entity.id
_entity.type
_entity.pdbx_description
1 polymer ?
#
loop_
_entity_poly.entity_id
_entity_poly.type
_entity_poly.pdbx_seq_one_letter_code
_entity_poly.pdbx_strand_id
1 'polypeptide(L)'
;MNNVKRFLLPISIALPALAIGVAIGHYTLPVPVPLPATQSSTSSSQSVPLSAPAAIPRQTEESSSMAAPVEPVNTGDSADNSSESVIARIKGALARPGGRRTYATFSKLADSIDEKNVREVLAFVGDLPKPQEKSMLVSLVVGRWAEFDAPGAIAYAQALPAGTSRNWAITSAVAGWAERDASAATAWAQQLPAGPQRDQAMQTVVSALAEKDPSAALAFLQTLPAGRNRQGLYWPIFSKWTTSDPVAAAERALQLPAGASRDAAIQVIGSNWATQDAEAAFSWANALPPGQARNNALQNILSNWANKDPQRAATIITALPAGSVRDQSVGNIARQWALTEPRAALAWAEQLPGGDAQRNAVRFALTSWVQSEPLAAAEYLATLPAGKMQEEATSALALQLANSDIQSAVTWAQKLPAGPVRQNALSNIVSQWSDADPQAAADFALRATETEGRKGFLENVSRQWARNDPQAALRWASSLTEANGREAVLPAIVAVVAESDPREAARLVTQMPPSDAQSNATGAIAWQWAGEDPRDASTWATSFAEGKSRTKAFESLMNRWAQNDPYAAGAWLATLPASGSRDAAVTVYTQRVAATDPAAAAQWAETIGNDGTRNSQMEFIAMAWLKTDANRARAWIANSSLSNDVKARLLPSSR
;
A
#
# COMPACT_ATOMS: atom_id res chain seq x y z
N MET A 1 30.99 -21.91 -32.97
CA MET A 1 30.92 -22.98 -31.95
C MET A 1 29.84 -22.62 -30.96
N ASN A 2 28.71 -23.31 -31.08
CA ASN A 2 27.49 -23.13 -30.32
C ASN A 2 27.69 -23.63 -28.88
N ASN A 3 27.21 -22.88 -27.89
CA ASN A 3 26.57 -23.46 -26.70
C ASN A 3 25.76 -22.39 -25.96
N VAL A 4 24.48 -22.38 -26.28
CA VAL A 4 23.40 -21.64 -25.62
C VAL A 4 23.18 -22.25 -24.24
N LYS A 5 23.50 -21.53 -23.16
CA LYS A 5 22.99 -21.83 -21.82
C LYS A 5 21.58 -21.25 -21.70
N ARG A 6 20.55 -22.09 -21.91
CA ARG A 6 19.16 -21.81 -21.55
C ARG A 6 19.00 -22.02 -20.04
N PHE A 7 18.79 -20.94 -19.30
CA PHE A 7 18.13 -20.97 -17.99
C PHE A 7 16.65 -21.35 -18.22
N LEU A 8 16.22 -22.51 -17.74
CA LEU A 8 14.82 -22.86 -17.62
C LEU A 8 14.41 -22.69 -16.15
N LEU A 9 13.75 -21.57 -15.84
CA LEU A 9 12.93 -21.43 -14.63
C LEU A 9 11.65 -22.26 -14.81
N PRO A 10 11.24 -23.10 -13.84
CA PRO A 10 9.87 -23.59 -13.80
C PRO A 10 8.97 -22.51 -13.19
N ILE A 11 8.11 -21.93 -14.04
CA ILE A 11 6.91 -21.22 -13.61
C ILE A 11 5.97 -22.27 -13.00
N SER A 12 5.71 -22.16 -11.70
CA SER A 12 4.67 -22.93 -10.99
C SER A 12 3.86 -21.96 -10.15
N ILE A 13 2.93 -21.26 -10.80
CA ILE A 13 1.90 -20.46 -10.14
C ILE A 13 0.55 -21.01 -10.58
N ALA A 14 0.07 -21.99 -9.82
CA ALA A 14 -1.29 -22.52 -9.75
C ALA A 14 -1.20 -23.61 -8.67
N LEU A 15 -1.87 -23.66 -7.52
CA LEU A 15 -3.09 -23.07 -7.01
C LEU A 15 -3.09 -23.35 -5.49
N PRO A 16 -3.34 -22.38 -4.59
CA PRO A 16 -3.78 -22.68 -3.22
C PRO A 16 -5.31 -22.92 -3.13
N ALA A 17 -5.98 -23.23 -4.25
CA ALA A 17 -7.45 -23.32 -4.31
C ALA A 17 -8.02 -24.75 -4.31
N LEU A 18 -7.23 -25.81 -4.14
CA LEU A 18 -7.72 -27.18 -4.40
C LEU A 18 -7.93 -28.11 -3.19
N ALA A 19 -7.74 -27.64 -1.95
CA ALA A 19 -7.99 -28.43 -0.74
C ALA A 19 -9.13 -27.90 0.16
N ILE A 20 -9.80 -26.83 -0.25
CA ILE A 20 -11.04 -26.33 0.39
C ILE A 20 -12.29 -27.06 -0.17
N GLY A 21 -12.13 -27.85 -1.24
CA GLY A 21 -13.22 -28.58 -1.90
C GLY A 21 -13.70 -29.86 -1.22
N VAL A 22 -13.38 -30.12 0.06
CA VAL A 22 -13.76 -31.36 0.77
C VAL A 22 -15.06 -31.23 1.59
N ALA A 23 -15.74 -30.08 1.58
CA ALA A 23 -17.06 -29.97 2.22
C ALA A 23 -18.12 -29.14 1.46
N ILE A 24 -17.95 -28.92 0.14
CA ILE A 24 -18.96 -28.22 -0.68
C ILE A 24 -19.07 -28.89 -2.05
N GLY A 25 -20.27 -29.38 -2.39
CA GLY A 25 -20.76 -29.34 -3.78
C GLY A 25 -21.33 -30.64 -4.37
N HIS A 26 -22.53 -31.02 -3.94
CA HIS A 26 -23.55 -31.49 -4.87
C HIS A 26 -24.18 -30.26 -5.53
N TYR A 27 -24.19 -30.19 -6.86
CA TYR A 27 -25.36 -29.99 -7.72
C TYR A 27 -24.92 -29.65 -9.15
N THR A 28 -25.64 -30.28 -10.06
CA THR A 28 -25.54 -30.27 -11.51
C THR A 28 -25.87 -28.91 -12.12
N LEU A 29 -25.07 -28.45 -13.08
CA LEU A 29 -25.53 -27.55 -14.14
C LEU A 29 -25.65 -28.36 -15.44
N PRO A 30 -26.71 -28.16 -16.24
CA PRO A 30 -26.90 -28.88 -17.50
C PRO A 30 -25.85 -28.45 -18.54
N VAL A 31 -25.38 -29.41 -19.34
CA VAL A 31 -24.50 -29.16 -20.49
C VAL A 31 -25.31 -28.45 -21.60
N PRO A 32 -24.74 -27.49 -22.34
CA PRO A 32 -25.43 -26.81 -23.43
C PRO A 32 -25.63 -27.77 -24.61
N VAL A 33 -26.85 -27.85 -25.12
CA VAL A 33 -27.14 -28.39 -26.45
C VAL A 33 -26.70 -27.33 -27.48
N PRO A 34 -25.95 -27.68 -28.55
CA PRO A 34 -25.66 -26.74 -29.61
C PRO A 34 -26.93 -26.49 -30.42
N LEU A 35 -27.39 -25.23 -30.48
CA LEU A 35 -28.46 -24.82 -31.39
C LEU A 35 -27.89 -24.60 -32.80
N PRO A 36 -28.60 -25.05 -33.86
CA PRO A 36 -28.30 -24.69 -35.23
C PRO A 36 -28.72 -23.24 -35.52
N ALA A 37 -28.08 -22.67 -36.56
CA ALA A 37 -28.19 -21.29 -36.98
C ALA A 37 -29.58 -20.90 -37.52
N THR A 38 -29.91 -19.61 -37.29
CA THR A 38 -30.79 -18.70 -38.06
C THR A 38 -32.26 -19.06 -38.27
N GLN A 39 -33.16 -18.18 -37.82
CA GLN A 39 -33.90 -17.27 -38.72
C GLN A 39 -34.66 -16.17 -37.95
N SER A 40 -34.73 -15.02 -38.62
CA SER A 40 -35.36 -13.77 -38.21
C SER A 40 -36.88 -13.86 -38.24
N SER A 41 -37.57 -13.32 -37.23
CA SER A 41 -38.90 -12.73 -37.41
C SER A 41 -39.35 -11.88 -36.22
N THR A 42 -39.94 -10.76 -36.59
CA THR A 42 -40.48 -9.62 -35.86
C THR A 42 -41.76 -9.88 -35.06
N SER A 43 -42.11 -8.89 -34.21
CA SER A 43 -43.45 -8.60 -33.61
C SER A 43 -43.81 -9.45 -32.37
N SER A 44 -44.61 -9.01 -31.40
CA SER A 44 -45.08 -7.71 -30.89
C SER A 44 -45.89 -8.05 -29.62
N SER A 45 -45.82 -7.21 -28.59
CA SER A 45 -46.82 -6.96 -27.53
C SER A 45 -47.92 -8.00 -27.24
N GLN A 46 -48.01 -8.52 -26.00
CA GLN A 46 -49.18 -8.34 -25.11
C GLN A 46 -49.02 -9.03 -23.75
N SER A 47 -49.81 -8.51 -22.81
CA SER A 47 -49.80 -8.64 -21.35
C SER A 47 -50.81 -9.67 -20.80
N VAL A 48 -50.72 -9.87 -19.47
CA VAL A 48 -51.69 -10.41 -18.47
C VAL A 48 -51.71 -11.97 -18.22
N PRO A 49 -52.20 -12.48 -17.06
CA PRO A 49 -51.33 -13.07 -16.01
C PRO A 49 -51.77 -14.48 -15.49
N LEU A 50 -50.96 -15.00 -14.55
CA LEU A 50 -51.13 -16.12 -13.61
C LEU A 50 -52.50 -16.82 -13.49
N SER A 51 -52.47 -18.17 -13.56
CA SER A 51 -53.42 -19.07 -12.88
C SER A 51 -52.74 -20.41 -12.52
N ALA A 52 -53.01 -20.89 -11.32
CA ALA A 52 -52.45 -22.09 -10.68
C ALA A 52 -52.88 -23.41 -11.34
N PRO A 53 -52.16 -24.54 -11.15
CA PRO A 53 -52.62 -25.84 -11.63
C PRO A 53 -53.36 -26.66 -10.55
N ALA A 54 -54.48 -27.24 -10.98
CA ALA A 54 -55.25 -28.27 -10.28
C ALA A 54 -54.68 -29.68 -10.51
N ALA A 55 -55.13 -30.60 -9.68
CA ALA A 55 -54.59 -31.94 -9.45
C ALA A 55 -55.23 -33.06 -10.32
N ILE A 56 -54.37 -34.04 -10.72
CA ILE A 56 -54.56 -35.53 -10.77
C ILE A 56 -55.54 -36.09 -11.83
N PRO A 57 -55.24 -37.18 -12.62
CA PRO A 57 -54.99 -38.52 -12.07
C PRO A 57 -54.03 -39.51 -12.78
N ARG A 58 -53.67 -40.53 -11.98
CA ARG A 58 -53.10 -41.84 -12.35
C ARG A 58 -54.00 -42.60 -13.31
N GLN A 59 -53.40 -43.28 -14.29
CA GLN A 59 -53.93 -44.53 -14.84
C GLN A 59 -52.83 -45.59 -14.94
N THR A 60 -53.13 -46.71 -14.32
CA THR A 60 -52.59 -48.06 -14.45
C THR A 60 -52.86 -48.63 -15.84
N GLU A 61 -51.92 -49.38 -16.40
CA GLU A 61 -52.24 -50.46 -17.35
C GLU A 61 -51.20 -51.59 -17.25
N GLU A 62 -51.72 -52.81 -17.32
CA GLU A 62 -51.11 -54.09 -17.00
C GLU A 62 -50.39 -54.75 -18.20
N SER A 63 -49.55 -55.72 -17.83
CA SER A 63 -48.68 -56.60 -18.59
C SER A 63 -49.34 -57.59 -19.56
N SER A 64 -48.58 -58.01 -20.60
CA SER A 64 -48.37 -59.38 -21.16
C SER A 64 -47.69 -59.28 -22.55
N SER A 65 -46.76 -60.12 -23.06
CA SER A 65 -46.08 -61.36 -22.67
C SER A 65 -45.03 -61.75 -23.76
N MET A 66 -44.07 -62.64 -23.43
CA MET A 66 -43.09 -63.44 -24.23
C MET A 66 -41.68 -62.82 -24.50
N ALA A 67 -40.64 -63.08 -23.67
CA ALA A 67 -39.74 -64.27 -23.51
C ALA A 67 -38.61 -64.34 -24.58
N ALA A 68 -37.30 -64.51 -24.34
CA ALA A 68 -36.47 -65.12 -23.27
C ALA A 68 -34.97 -64.64 -23.41
N PRO A 69 -33.95 -65.11 -22.63
CA PRO A 69 -33.94 -65.90 -21.40
C PRO A 69 -33.27 -65.20 -20.19
N VAL A 70 -33.54 -65.76 -19.02
CA VAL A 70 -33.05 -65.37 -17.69
C VAL A 70 -31.63 -65.91 -17.47
N GLU A 71 -30.66 -65.03 -17.21
CA GLU A 71 -29.50 -65.35 -16.37
C GLU A 71 -29.86 -65.07 -14.90
N PRO A 72 -29.41 -65.89 -13.94
CA PRO A 72 -29.81 -65.74 -12.56
C PRO A 72 -29.28 -64.43 -11.98
N VAL A 73 -30.21 -63.62 -11.45
CA VAL A 73 -29.91 -62.51 -10.56
C VAL A 73 -29.16 -63.07 -9.36
N ASN A 74 -27.86 -62.80 -9.31
CA ASN A 74 -27.06 -63.05 -8.14
C ASN A 74 -27.43 -62.00 -7.09
N THR A 75 -28.27 -62.39 -6.14
CA THR A 75 -28.49 -61.66 -4.90
C THR A 75 -27.20 -61.70 -4.09
N GLY A 76 -26.36 -60.67 -4.21
CA GLY A 76 -25.13 -60.58 -3.42
C GLY A 76 -24.48 -59.22 -3.58
N ASP A 77 -24.82 -58.27 -2.70
CA ASP A 77 -23.95 -57.14 -2.40
C ASP A 77 -24.23 -56.61 -0.98
N SER A 78 -24.00 -57.47 0.01
CA SER A 78 -23.38 -56.98 1.24
C SER A 78 -21.93 -56.67 0.86
N ALA A 79 -21.64 -55.39 0.57
CA ALA A 79 -20.28 -54.97 0.28
C ALA A 79 -19.34 -55.46 1.40
N ASP A 80 -18.39 -56.32 1.07
CA ASP A 80 -17.41 -56.82 2.04
C ASP A 80 -16.55 -55.65 2.53
N ASN A 81 -16.75 -55.24 3.78
CA ASN A 81 -15.99 -54.20 4.48
C ASN A 81 -14.73 -54.78 5.17
N SER A 82 -14.31 -55.99 4.81
CA SER A 82 -13.01 -56.52 5.23
C SER A 82 -11.88 -55.53 4.92
N SER A 83 -10.86 -55.47 5.80
CA SER A 83 -9.72 -54.58 5.61
C SER A 83 -9.03 -54.81 4.26
N GLU A 84 -8.97 -56.06 3.79
CA GLU A 84 -8.40 -56.41 2.49
C GLU A 84 -9.19 -55.81 1.32
N SER A 85 -10.53 -55.87 1.37
CA SER A 85 -11.41 -55.25 0.36
C SER A 85 -11.26 -53.73 0.34
N VAL A 86 -11.21 -53.09 1.51
CA VAL A 86 -11.04 -51.63 1.64
C VAL A 86 -9.65 -51.20 1.13
N ILE A 87 -8.58 -51.91 1.50
CA ILE A 87 -7.21 -51.66 1.02
C ILE A 87 -7.11 -51.88 -0.50
N ALA A 88 -7.77 -52.91 -1.05
CA ALA A 88 -7.78 -53.15 -2.49
C ALA A 88 -8.46 -52.00 -3.25
N ARG A 89 -9.55 -51.43 -2.71
CA ARG A 89 -10.20 -50.24 -3.27
C ARG A 89 -9.29 -49.02 -3.22
N ILE A 90 -8.54 -48.81 -2.13
CA ILE A 90 -7.54 -47.73 -2.03
C ILE A 90 -6.46 -47.89 -3.09
N LYS A 91 -5.86 -49.09 -3.21
CA LYS A 91 -4.84 -49.40 -4.23
C LYS A 91 -5.36 -49.15 -5.64
N GLY A 92 -6.59 -49.57 -5.93
CA GLY A 92 -7.25 -49.34 -7.22
C GLY A 92 -7.50 -47.86 -7.51
N ALA A 93 -7.88 -47.07 -6.51
CA ALA A 93 -8.08 -45.63 -6.65
C ALA A 93 -6.75 -44.88 -6.88
N LEU A 94 -5.67 -45.29 -6.20
CA LEU A 94 -4.33 -44.70 -6.36
C LEU A 94 -3.68 -45.06 -7.71
N ALA A 95 -4.02 -46.21 -8.29
CA ALA A 95 -3.48 -46.67 -9.57
C ALA A 95 -4.05 -45.92 -10.81
N ARG A 96 -5.13 -45.15 -10.66
CA ARG A 96 -5.74 -44.35 -11.75
C ARG A 96 -5.71 -42.85 -11.42
N PRO A 97 -4.55 -42.17 -11.56
CA PRO A 97 -4.44 -40.75 -11.25
C PRO A 97 -5.13 -39.89 -12.33
N GLY A 98 -6.26 -39.26 -11.98
CA GLY A 98 -6.99 -38.30 -12.83
C GLY A 98 -8.24 -37.73 -12.15
N GLY A 99 -8.37 -36.40 -12.10
CA GLY A 99 -9.26 -35.62 -11.24
C GLY A 99 -10.78 -35.91 -11.29
N ARG A 100 -11.47 -35.51 -10.21
CA ARG A 100 -12.89 -35.72 -9.84
C ARG A 100 -13.33 -37.15 -9.53
N ARG A 101 -12.97 -38.17 -10.33
CA ARG A 101 -13.41 -39.56 -10.06
C ARG A 101 -12.70 -40.20 -8.86
N THR A 102 -11.40 -39.97 -8.70
CA THR A 102 -10.62 -40.48 -7.54
C THR A 102 -11.14 -39.93 -6.21
N TYR A 103 -11.62 -38.67 -6.19
CA TYR A 103 -12.20 -38.03 -5.01
C TYR A 103 -13.55 -38.64 -4.60
N ALA A 104 -14.45 -38.88 -5.56
CA ALA A 104 -15.72 -39.55 -5.29
C ALA A 104 -15.51 -40.99 -4.76
N THR A 105 -14.46 -41.67 -5.24
CA THR A 105 -14.06 -42.99 -4.74
C THR A 105 -13.54 -42.94 -3.30
N PHE A 106 -12.75 -41.93 -2.93
CA PHE A 106 -12.27 -41.75 -1.55
C PHE A 106 -13.36 -41.29 -0.57
N SER A 107 -14.35 -40.51 -1.02
CA SER A 107 -15.51 -40.19 -0.19
C SER A 107 -16.35 -41.44 0.12
N LYS A 108 -16.64 -42.28 -0.89
CA LYS A 108 -17.31 -43.59 -0.68
C LYS A 108 -16.48 -44.58 0.13
N LEU A 109 -15.15 -44.44 0.12
CA LEU A 109 -14.25 -45.24 0.94
C LEU A 109 -14.43 -44.93 2.43
N ALA A 110 -14.64 -43.67 2.80
CA ALA A 110 -14.91 -43.29 4.18
C ALA A 110 -16.11 -44.09 4.75
N ASP A 111 -17.17 -44.26 3.97
CA ASP A 111 -18.34 -45.03 4.41
C ASP A 111 -18.04 -46.50 4.74
N SER A 112 -16.98 -47.07 4.16
CA SER A 112 -16.53 -48.44 4.42
C SER A 112 -15.57 -48.59 5.61
N ILE A 113 -15.13 -47.49 6.22
CA ILE A 113 -14.29 -47.54 7.42
C ILE A 113 -15.16 -47.76 8.65
N ASP A 114 -14.80 -48.79 9.44
CA ASP A 114 -15.49 -49.16 10.67
C ASP A 114 -14.50 -49.61 11.77
N GLU A 115 -15.02 -49.96 12.94
CA GLU A 115 -14.23 -50.39 14.10
C GLU A 115 -13.31 -51.59 13.82
N LYS A 116 -13.67 -52.45 12.86
CA LYS A 116 -12.95 -53.70 12.56
C LYS A 116 -11.77 -53.46 11.64
N ASN A 117 -11.88 -52.51 10.71
CA ASN A 117 -10.88 -52.32 9.66
C ASN A 117 -10.01 -51.06 9.82
N VAL A 118 -10.42 -50.08 10.62
CA VAL A 118 -9.77 -48.75 10.68
C VAL A 118 -8.27 -48.81 10.98
N ARG A 119 -7.85 -49.70 11.89
CA ARG A 119 -6.43 -49.83 12.29
C ARG A 119 -5.57 -50.39 11.17
N GLU A 120 -6.05 -51.43 10.49
CA GLU A 120 -5.33 -52.08 9.39
C GLU A 120 -5.27 -51.18 8.16
N VAL A 121 -6.35 -50.43 7.89
CA VAL A 121 -6.37 -49.41 6.84
C VAL A 121 -5.39 -48.28 7.14
N LEU A 122 -5.34 -47.77 8.39
CA LEU A 122 -4.38 -46.74 8.78
C LEU A 122 -2.93 -47.23 8.72
N ALA A 123 -2.65 -48.50 9.06
CA ALA A 123 -1.33 -49.09 8.92
C ALA A 123 -0.89 -49.08 7.45
N PHE A 124 -1.75 -49.57 6.55
CA PHE A 124 -1.47 -49.55 5.11
C PHE A 124 -1.26 -48.13 4.56
N VAL A 125 -2.16 -47.20 4.89
CA VAL A 125 -2.06 -45.80 4.46
C VAL A 125 -0.80 -45.13 5.02
N GLY A 126 -0.40 -45.50 6.23
CA GLY A 126 0.84 -45.06 6.88
C GLY A 126 2.10 -45.43 6.11
N ASP A 127 2.09 -46.52 5.34
CA ASP A 127 3.24 -47.01 4.56
C ASP A 127 3.26 -46.49 3.12
N LEU A 128 2.33 -45.62 2.74
CA LEU A 128 2.29 -45.05 1.39
C LEU A 128 3.56 -44.22 1.10
N PRO A 129 4.20 -44.43 -0.06
CA PRO A 129 5.49 -43.82 -0.38
C PRO A 129 5.39 -42.32 -0.69
N LYS A 130 4.20 -41.82 -1.06
CA LYS A 130 3.96 -40.42 -1.41
C LYS A 130 3.40 -39.64 -0.21
N PRO A 131 4.14 -38.66 0.34
CA PRO A 131 3.73 -37.94 1.56
C PRO A 131 2.38 -37.20 1.46
N GLN A 132 2.02 -36.69 0.28
CA GLN A 132 0.77 -35.96 0.06
C GLN A 132 -0.44 -36.90 0.08
N GLU A 133 -0.36 -38.02 -0.64
CA GLU A 133 -1.42 -39.04 -0.67
C GLU A 133 -1.60 -39.68 0.72
N LYS A 134 -0.48 -39.98 1.40
CA LYS A 134 -0.45 -40.45 2.79
C LYS A 134 -1.17 -39.47 3.72
N SER A 135 -0.75 -38.20 3.77
CA SER A 135 -1.35 -37.20 4.66
C SER A 135 -2.85 -37.01 4.43
N MET A 136 -3.28 -37.00 3.16
CA MET A 136 -4.68 -36.85 2.79
C MET A 136 -5.52 -38.05 3.26
N LEU A 137 -5.08 -39.28 2.95
CA LEU A 137 -5.81 -40.50 3.32
C LEU A 137 -5.80 -40.76 4.82
N VAL A 138 -4.69 -40.48 5.51
CA VAL A 138 -4.66 -40.53 6.99
C VAL A 138 -5.72 -39.60 7.56
N SER A 139 -5.80 -38.36 7.08
CA SER A 139 -6.77 -37.37 7.58
C SER A 139 -8.22 -37.80 7.33
N LEU A 140 -8.51 -38.39 6.16
CA LEU A 140 -9.84 -38.91 5.82
C LEU A 140 -10.25 -40.08 6.70
N VAL A 141 -9.36 -41.07 6.88
CA VAL A 141 -9.64 -42.25 7.71
C VAL A 141 -9.76 -41.85 9.19
N VAL A 142 -8.91 -40.94 9.66
CA VAL A 142 -8.98 -40.41 11.04
C VAL A 142 -10.25 -39.61 11.28
N GLY A 143 -10.69 -38.79 10.32
CA GLY A 143 -11.96 -38.06 10.45
C GLY A 143 -13.14 -39.00 10.56
N ARG A 144 -13.19 -40.03 9.71
CA ARG A 144 -14.22 -41.06 9.79
C ARG A 144 -14.16 -41.89 11.07
N TRP A 145 -12.96 -42.25 11.52
CA TRP A 145 -12.77 -42.95 12.79
C TRP A 145 -13.39 -42.16 13.95
N ALA A 146 -13.21 -40.83 13.94
CA ALA A 146 -13.73 -39.98 14.99
C ALA A 146 -15.26 -39.91 15.06
N GLU A 147 -15.98 -40.31 14.00
CA GLU A 147 -17.44 -40.41 14.05
C GLU A 147 -17.94 -41.53 14.98
N PHE A 148 -17.16 -42.59 15.19
CA PHE A 148 -17.54 -43.72 16.05
C PHE A 148 -16.60 -43.96 17.24
N ASP A 149 -15.35 -43.49 17.20
CA ASP A 149 -14.39 -43.52 18.31
C ASP A 149 -13.45 -42.29 18.26
N ALA A 150 -13.99 -41.15 18.71
CA ALA A 150 -13.26 -39.89 18.76
C ALA A 150 -12.01 -39.90 19.67
N PRO A 151 -12.03 -40.47 20.90
CA PRO A 151 -10.83 -40.55 21.73
C PRO A 151 -9.69 -41.33 21.06
N GLY A 152 -10.00 -42.46 20.41
CA GLY A 152 -9.02 -43.26 19.67
C GLY A 152 -8.42 -42.49 18.49
N ALA A 153 -9.26 -41.84 17.70
CA ALA A 153 -8.84 -41.03 16.55
C ALA A 153 -7.96 -39.83 16.95
N ILE A 154 -8.32 -39.12 18.02
CA ILE A 154 -7.54 -37.99 18.55
C ILE A 154 -6.19 -38.47 19.09
N ALA A 155 -6.16 -39.57 19.85
CA ALA A 155 -4.93 -40.14 20.39
C ALA A 155 -3.97 -40.55 19.27
N TYR A 156 -4.49 -41.21 18.22
CA TYR A 156 -3.70 -41.54 17.03
C TYR A 156 -3.15 -40.29 16.34
N ALA A 157 -4.02 -39.29 16.09
CA ALA A 157 -3.60 -38.05 15.46
C ALA A 157 -2.51 -37.32 16.28
N GLN A 158 -2.63 -37.31 17.61
CA GLN A 158 -1.65 -36.70 18.51
C GLN A 158 -0.30 -37.44 18.53
N ALA A 159 -0.28 -38.74 18.27
CA ALA A 159 0.94 -39.57 18.21
C ALA A 159 1.73 -39.41 16.90
N LEU A 160 1.14 -38.79 15.87
CA LEU A 160 1.85 -38.49 14.62
C LEU A 160 3.02 -37.50 14.86
N PRO A 161 4.09 -37.56 14.04
CA PRO A 161 5.18 -36.60 14.11
C PRO A 161 4.69 -35.15 14.02
N ALA A 162 5.28 -34.26 14.81
CA ALA A 162 4.92 -32.85 14.81
C ALA A 162 5.09 -32.24 13.40
N GLY A 163 4.06 -31.56 12.92
CA GLY A 163 4.04 -30.96 11.58
C GLY A 163 2.62 -30.87 11.01
N THR A 164 2.53 -30.50 9.74
CA THR A 164 1.25 -30.27 9.04
C THR A 164 0.33 -31.48 9.06
N SER A 165 0.86 -32.69 8.86
CA SER A 165 0.07 -33.93 8.85
C SER A 165 -0.59 -34.21 10.19
N ARG A 166 0.10 -34.00 11.31
CA ARG A 166 -0.47 -34.10 12.66
C ARG A 166 -1.62 -33.11 12.85
N ASN A 167 -1.40 -31.85 12.49
CA ASN A 167 -2.42 -30.80 12.65
C ASN A 167 -3.67 -31.09 11.81
N TRP A 168 -3.51 -31.58 10.59
CA TRP A 168 -4.63 -31.98 9.72
C TRP A 168 -5.37 -33.20 10.24
N ALA A 169 -4.67 -34.22 10.74
CA ALA A 169 -5.30 -35.38 11.35
C ALA A 169 -6.10 -34.99 12.61
N ILE A 170 -5.55 -34.11 13.47
CA ILE A 170 -6.26 -33.59 14.64
C ILE A 170 -7.50 -32.81 14.21
N THR A 171 -7.37 -31.91 13.22
CA THR A 171 -8.52 -31.13 12.70
C THR A 171 -9.59 -32.05 12.13
N SER A 172 -9.21 -33.09 11.39
CA SER A 172 -10.15 -34.04 10.78
C SER A 172 -10.85 -34.89 11.85
N ALA A 173 -10.12 -35.36 12.86
CA ALA A 173 -10.71 -36.05 14.01
C ALA A 173 -11.71 -35.16 14.76
N VAL A 174 -11.36 -33.89 15.02
CA VAL A 174 -12.27 -32.94 15.68
C VAL A 174 -13.51 -32.66 14.83
N ALA A 175 -13.36 -32.54 13.51
CA ALA A 175 -14.49 -32.34 12.60
C ALA A 175 -15.44 -33.56 12.59
N GLY A 176 -14.92 -34.77 12.39
CA GLY A 176 -15.73 -35.99 12.41
C GLY A 176 -16.39 -36.26 13.77
N TRP A 177 -15.71 -35.92 14.86
CA TRP A 177 -16.31 -35.93 16.19
C TRP A 177 -17.45 -34.92 16.29
N ALA A 178 -17.24 -33.68 15.87
CA ALA A 178 -18.23 -32.61 15.94
C ALA A 178 -19.48 -32.88 15.09
N GLU A 179 -19.34 -33.58 13.95
CA GLU A 179 -20.47 -33.98 13.09
C GLU A 179 -21.45 -34.92 13.79
N ARG A 180 -20.96 -35.71 14.75
CA ARG A 180 -21.76 -36.68 15.52
C ARG A 180 -22.15 -36.16 16.89
N ASP A 181 -21.21 -35.56 17.60
CA ASP A 181 -21.40 -35.01 18.94
C ASP A 181 -20.55 -33.75 19.16
N ALA A 182 -21.07 -32.61 18.72
CA ALA A 182 -20.43 -31.33 18.93
C ALA A 182 -20.32 -30.90 20.40
N SER A 183 -21.18 -31.41 21.29
CA SER A 183 -21.12 -31.08 22.71
C SER A 183 -19.89 -31.73 23.35
N ALA A 184 -19.67 -33.02 23.07
CA ALA A 184 -18.49 -33.74 23.53
C ALA A 184 -17.20 -33.19 22.89
N ALA A 185 -17.21 -32.89 21.58
CA ALA A 185 -16.07 -32.29 20.91
C ALA A 185 -15.71 -30.90 21.48
N THR A 186 -16.71 -30.11 21.84
CA THR A 186 -16.52 -28.80 22.51
C THR A 186 -15.98 -28.95 23.92
N ALA A 187 -16.49 -29.90 24.69
CA ALA A 187 -16.01 -30.18 26.04
C ALA A 187 -14.51 -30.58 26.01
N TRP A 188 -14.12 -31.40 25.04
CA TRP A 188 -12.71 -31.73 24.80
C TRP A 188 -11.89 -30.50 24.40
N ALA A 189 -12.38 -29.68 23.46
CA ALA A 189 -11.68 -28.48 23.04
C ALA A 189 -11.44 -27.53 24.22
N GLN A 190 -12.40 -27.39 25.14
CA GLN A 190 -12.28 -26.55 26.33
C GLN A 190 -11.26 -27.05 27.36
N GLN A 191 -10.94 -28.34 27.38
CA GLN A 191 -9.90 -28.91 28.24
C GLN A 191 -8.48 -28.54 27.77
N LEU A 192 -8.32 -28.14 26.50
CA LEU A 192 -7.04 -27.70 25.99
C LEU A 192 -6.58 -26.40 26.67
N PRO A 193 -5.28 -26.22 26.92
CA PRO A 193 -4.74 -24.96 27.43
C PRO A 193 -5.14 -23.79 26.54
N ALA A 194 -5.35 -22.62 27.16
CA ALA A 194 -5.65 -21.41 26.40
C ALA A 194 -4.52 -21.10 25.40
N GLY A 195 -4.87 -21.03 24.11
CA GLY A 195 -3.91 -20.82 23.04
C GLY A 195 -4.42 -21.27 21.67
N PRO A 196 -3.55 -21.22 20.65
CA PRO A 196 -3.92 -21.48 19.26
C PRO A 196 -4.56 -22.84 19.01
N GLN A 197 -4.12 -23.89 19.71
CA GLN A 197 -4.69 -25.23 19.53
C GLN A 197 -6.14 -25.31 20.00
N ARG A 198 -6.47 -24.67 21.13
CA ARG A 198 -7.84 -24.60 21.64
C ARG A 198 -8.73 -23.81 20.70
N ASP A 199 -8.25 -22.67 20.22
CA ASP A 199 -9.03 -21.79 19.35
C ASP A 199 -9.28 -22.46 17.99
N GLN A 200 -8.27 -23.15 17.43
CA GLN A 200 -8.41 -23.96 16.22
C GLN A 200 -9.39 -25.12 16.40
N ALA A 201 -9.32 -25.84 17.53
CA ALA A 201 -10.27 -26.92 17.83
C ALA A 201 -11.70 -26.39 17.88
N MET A 202 -11.93 -25.28 18.58
CA MET A 202 -13.26 -24.65 18.68
C MET A 202 -13.77 -24.17 17.31
N GLN A 203 -12.90 -23.57 16.49
CA GLN A 203 -13.25 -23.17 15.12
C GLN A 203 -13.62 -24.37 14.26
N THR A 204 -12.93 -25.49 14.43
CA THR A 204 -13.19 -26.73 13.68
C THR A 204 -14.55 -27.32 14.05
N VAL A 205 -14.89 -27.38 15.35
CA VAL A 205 -16.21 -27.84 15.81
C VAL A 205 -17.33 -26.99 15.21
N VAL A 206 -17.22 -25.65 15.31
CA VAL A 206 -18.25 -24.75 14.78
C VAL A 206 -18.36 -24.83 13.26
N SER A 207 -17.23 -24.99 12.56
CA SER A 207 -17.22 -25.12 11.10
C SER A 207 -17.91 -26.41 10.66
N ALA A 208 -17.59 -27.55 11.28
CA ALA A 208 -18.23 -28.84 10.98
C ALA A 208 -19.75 -28.80 11.19
N LEU A 209 -20.20 -28.17 12.28
CA LEU A 209 -21.63 -27.92 12.50
C LEU A 209 -22.23 -27.04 11.41
N ALA A 210 -21.57 -25.94 11.07
CA ALA A 210 -22.06 -24.99 10.07
C ALA A 210 -22.14 -25.59 8.66
N GLU A 211 -21.29 -26.57 8.36
CA GLU A 211 -21.32 -27.27 7.08
C GLU A 211 -22.59 -28.08 6.88
N LYS A 212 -23.12 -28.68 7.94
CA LYS A 212 -24.35 -29.48 7.92
C LYS A 212 -25.60 -28.62 8.12
N ASP A 213 -25.55 -27.75 9.12
CA ASP A 213 -26.66 -26.87 9.49
C ASP A 213 -26.12 -25.57 10.14
N PRO A 214 -25.98 -24.48 9.35
CA PRO A 214 -25.57 -23.18 9.86
C PRO A 214 -26.48 -22.61 10.95
N SER A 215 -27.78 -22.94 10.94
CA SER A 215 -28.73 -22.49 11.96
C SER A 215 -28.47 -23.19 13.29
N ALA A 216 -28.28 -24.51 13.27
CA ALA A 216 -27.92 -25.28 14.44
C ALA A 216 -26.54 -24.87 14.99
N ALA A 217 -25.56 -24.60 14.10
CA ALA A 217 -24.25 -24.09 14.48
C ALA A 217 -24.33 -22.74 15.20
N LEU A 218 -25.20 -21.84 14.73
CA LEU A 218 -25.43 -20.55 15.38
C LEU A 218 -26.12 -20.71 16.74
N ALA A 219 -27.13 -21.57 16.84
CA ALA A 219 -27.79 -21.87 18.11
C ALA A 219 -26.79 -22.45 19.12
N PHE A 220 -25.95 -23.39 18.67
CA PHE A 220 -24.86 -23.95 19.46
C PHE A 220 -23.87 -22.87 19.92
N LEU A 221 -23.37 -22.04 19.02
CA LEU A 221 -22.49 -20.92 19.35
C LEU A 221 -23.12 -19.98 20.40
N GLN A 222 -24.45 -19.83 20.38
CA GLN A 222 -25.16 -18.98 21.32
C GLN A 222 -25.21 -19.51 22.75
N THR A 223 -25.05 -20.82 22.94
CA THR A 223 -24.94 -21.47 24.26
C THR A 223 -23.58 -21.26 24.93
N LEU A 224 -22.54 -20.94 24.15
CA LEU A 224 -21.19 -20.76 24.68
C LEU A 224 -21.08 -19.44 25.47
N PRO A 225 -20.23 -19.37 26.51
CA PRO A 225 -19.99 -18.13 27.25
C PRO A 225 -19.60 -16.95 26.34
N ALA A 226 -20.06 -15.74 26.68
CA ALA A 226 -19.67 -14.53 25.96
C ALA A 226 -18.16 -14.28 26.11
N GLY A 227 -17.47 -14.04 25.00
CA GLY A 227 -16.03 -13.77 24.99
C GLY A 227 -15.46 -13.62 23.57
N ARG A 228 -14.17 -13.24 23.49
CA ARG A 228 -13.47 -13.02 22.21
C ARG A 228 -13.54 -14.24 21.29
N ASN A 229 -13.40 -15.44 21.85
CA ASN A 229 -13.47 -16.69 21.09
C ASN A 229 -14.85 -16.87 20.43
N ARG A 230 -15.95 -16.54 21.12
CA ARG A 230 -17.31 -16.62 20.56
C ARG A 230 -17.51 -15.63 19.40
N GLN A 231 -16.89 -14.45 19.45
CA GLN A 231 -17.01 -13.45 18.38
C GLN A 231 -16.37 -13.91 17.07
N GLY A 232 -15.19 -14.55 17.13
CA GLY A 232 -14.49 -15.06 15.94
C GLY A 232 -15.21 -16.20 15.22
N LEU A 233 -16.13 -16.88 15.91
CA LEU A 233 -16.83 -18.07 15.39
C LEU A 233 -18.10 -17.74 14.61
N TYR A 234 -18.54 -16.47 14.59
CA TYR A 234 -19.62 -16.05 13.70
C TYR A 234 -19.20 -16.06 12.22
N TRP A 235 -17.92 -15.77 11.94
CA TRP A 235 -17.39 -15.75 10.57
C TRP A 235 -17.59 -17.09 9.83
N PRO A 236 -17.14 -18.26 10.36
CA PRO A 236 -17.27 -19.53 9.62
C PRO A 236 -18.74 -19.93 9.41
N ILE A 237 -19.62 -19.63 10.37
CA ILE A 237 -21.05 -19.93 10.26
C ILE A 237 -21.68 -19.14 9.13
N PHE A 238 -21.59 -17.80 9.18
CA PHE A 238 -22.23 -16.95 8.17
C PHE A 238 -21.54 -17.07 6.81
N SER A 239 -20.24 -17.37 6.76
CA SER A 239 -19.53 -17.63 5.51
C SER A 239 -20.11 -18.85 4.79
N LYS A 240 -20.28 -19.96 5.52
CA LYS A 240 -20.87 -21.19 4.98
C LYS A 240 -22.35 -21.01 4.64
N TRP A 241 -23.11 -20.38 5.54
CA TRP A 241 -24.53 -20.10 5.31
C TRP A 241 -24.75 -19.26 4.06
N THR A 242 -23.99 -18.18 3.88
CA THR A 242 -24.11 -17.32 2.69
C THR A 242 -23.81 -18.06 1.39
N THR A 243 -22.99 -19.12 1.45
CA THR A 243 -22.68 -19.96 0.29
C THR A 243 -23.85 -20.85 -0.12
N SER A 244 -24.65 -21.32 0.83
CA SER A 244 -25.81 -22.17 0.55
C SER A 244 -27.11 -21.39 0.36
N ASP A 245 -27.34 -20.38 1.20
CA ASP A 245 -28.54 -19.55 1.23
C ASP A 245 -28.20 -18.15 1.79
N PRO A 246 -27.85 -17.20 0.92
CA PRO A 246 -27.48 -15.85 1.34
C PRO A 246 -28.64 -15.05 1.94
N VAL A 247 -29.89 -15.32 1.53
CA VAL A 247 -31.08 -14.62 2.03
C VAL A 247 -31.36 -15.04 3.47
N ALA A 248 -31.38 -16.35 3.75
CA ALA A 248 -31.57 -16.85 5.11
C ALA A 248 -30.43 -16.40 6.05
N ALA A 249 -29.19 -16.39 5.56
CA ALA A 249 -28.05 -15.87 6.31
C ALA A 249 -28.23 -14.38 6.68
N ALA A 250 -28.65 -13.56 5.71
CA ALA A 250 -28.95 -12.13 5.88
C ALA A 250 -30.05 -11.88 6.90
N GLU A 251 -31.19 -12.58 6.79
CA GLU A 251 -32.31 -12.46 7.73
C GLU A 251 -31.89 -12.84 9.13
N ARG A 252 -31.14 -13.94 9.28
CA ARG A 252 -30.68 -14.40 10.59
C ARG A 252 -29.67 -13.44 11.23
N ALA A 253 -28.77 -12.85 10.45
CA ALA A 253 -27.83 -11.86 10.96
C ALA A 253 -28.56 -10.64 11.55
N LEU A 254 -29.65 -10.18 10.91
CA LEU A 254 -30.44 -9.06 11.41
C LEU A 254 -31.17 -9.33 12.74
N GLN A 255 -31.44 -10.61 13.05
CA GLN A 255 -32.02 -11.02 14.33
C GLN A 255 -31.00 -11.05 15.49
N LEU A 256 -29.70 -10.92 15.20
CA LEU A 256 -28.68 -10.82 16.25
C LEU A 256 -28.81 -9.48 17.01
N PRO A 257 -28.52 -9.47 18.32
CA PRO A 257 -28.42 -8.23 19.08
C PRO A 257 -27.45 -7.25 18.42
N ALA A 258 -27.78 -5.96 18.45
CA ALA A 258 -26.90 -4.93 17.92
C ALA A 258 -25.52 -4.95 18.61
N GLY A 259 -24.46 -4.93 17.81
CA GLY A 259 -23.07 -4.95 18.29
C GLY A 259 -22.13 -5.70 17.36
N ALA A 260 -20.89 -5.90 17.82
CA ALA A 260 -19.79 -6.41 17.01
C ALA A 260 -20.09 -7.75 16.30
N SER A 261 -20.84 -8.66 16.92
CA SER A 261 -21.18 -9.95 16.32
C SER A 261 -22.12 -9.82 15.12
N ARG A 262 -23.13 -8.93 15.21
CA ARG A 262 -24.04 -8.65 14.10
C ARG A 262 -23.28 -7.97 12.96
N ASP A 263 -22.44 -6.99 13.30
CA ASP A 263 -21.69 -6.23 12.30
C ASP A 263 -20.69 -7.13 11.56
N ALA A 264 -20.04 -8.06 12.28
CA ALA A 264 -19.18 -9.08 11.68
C ALA A 264 -19.94 -10.02 10.74
N ALA A 265 -21.14 -10.47 11.14
CA ALA A 265 -22.00 -11.30 10.29
C ALA A 265 -22.38 -10.56 9.00
N ILE A 266 -22.86 -9.32 9.10
CA ILE A 266 -23.23 -8.47 7.97
C ILE A 266 -22.04 -8.29 7.01
N GLN A 267 -20.84 -8.04 7.53
CA GLN A 267 -19.65 -7.86 6.71
C GLN A 267 -19.30 -9.11 5.89
N VAL A 268 -19.36 -10.30 6.51
CA VAL A 268 -19.05 -11.58 5.85
C VAL A 268 -20.10 -11.91 4.80
N ILE A 269 -21.39 -11.73 5.14
CA ILE A 269 -22.49 -11.94 4.20
C ILE A 269 -22.32 -11.06 2.98
N GLY A 270 -22.13 -9.74 3.17
CA GLY A 270 -21.95 -8.82 2.04
C GLY A 270 -20.76 -9.20 1.15
N SER A 271 -19.62 -9.56 1.76
CA SER A 271 -18.42 -9.93 0.99
C SER A 271 -18.61 -11.22 0.19
N ASN A 272 -19.17 -12.27 0.81
CA ASN A 272 -19.36 -13.56 0.15
C ASN A 272 -20.52 -13.55 -0.83
N TRP A 273 -21.63 -12.90 -0.49
CA TRP A 273 -22.77 -12.76 -1.38
C TRP A 273 -22.37 -11.99 -2.63
N ALA A 274 -21.57 -10.92 -2.51
CA ALA A 274 -21.08 -10.18 -3.68
C ALA A 274 -20.31 -11.02 -4.70
N THR A 275 -19.59 -12.05 -4.25
CA THR A 275 -18.88 -12.96 -5.16
C THR A 275 -19.82 -13.83 -6.02
N GLN A 276 -20.98 -14.19 -5.45
CA GLN A 276 -22.02 -14.98 -6.10
C GLN A 276 -22.93 -14.10 -6.96
N ASP A 277 -23.50 -13.07 -6.33
CA ASP A 277 -24.45 -12.12 -6.90
C ASP A 277 -24.29 -10.74 -6.22
N ALA A 278 -23.54 -9.86 -6.88
CA ALA A 278 -23.26 -8.53 -6.39
C ALA A 278 -24.49 -7.61 -6.38
N GLU A 279 -25.45 -7.82 -7.27
CA GLU A 279 -26.64 -6.98 -7.38
C GLU A 279 -27.62 -7.29 -6.25
N ALA A 280 -27.87 -8.58 -5.99
CA ALA A 280 -28.67 -9.02 -4.85
C ALA A 280 -28.02 -8.61 -3.52
N ALA A 281 -26.70 -8.79 -3.39
CA ALA A 281 -25.95 -8.38 -2.20
C ALA A 281 -26.04 -6.87 -1.97
N PHE A 282 -25.91 -6.06 -3.02
CA PHE A 282 -26.03 -4.60 -2.95
C PHE A 282 -27.44 -4.18 -2.53
N SER A 283 -28.48 -4.77 -3.12
CA SER A 283 -29.88 -4.49 -2.78
C SER A 283 -30.13 -4.76 -1.29
N TRP A 284 -29.68 -5.92 -0.80
CA TRP A 284 -29.75 -6.27 0.63
C TRP A 284 -29.00 -5.26 1.51
N ALA A 285 -27.74 -4.96 1.20
CA ALA A 285 -26.94 -4.05 1.99
C ALA A 285 -27.51 -2.63 1.99
N ASN A 286 -28.10 -2.18 0.88
CA ASN A 286 -28.71 -0.86 0.77
C ASN A 286 -29.98 -0.74 1.64
N ALA A 287 -30.70 -1.84 1.85
CA ALA A 287 -31.89 -1.93 2.70
C ALA A 287 -31.58 -2.05 4.20
N LEU A 288 -30.31 -2.25 4.59
CA LEU A 288 -29.91 -2.30 6.00
C LEU A 288 -30.20 -0.96 6.71
N PRO A 289 -30.41 -0.98 8.05
CA PRO A 289 -30.51 0.25 8.83
C PRO A 289 -29.27 1.15 8.67
N PRO A 290 -29.42 2.49 8.62
CA PRO A 290 -28.29 3.41 8.55
C PRO A 290 -27.29 3.17 9.69
N GLY A 291 -26.01 3.04 9.35
CA GLY A 291 -24.94 2.81 10.32
C GLY A 291 -23.65 2.29 9.70
N GLN A 292 -22.63 2.08 10.52
CA GLN A 292 -21.30 1.66 10.06
C GLN A 292 -21.33 0.31 9.33
N ALA A 293 -22.07 -0.68 9.86
CA ALA A 293 -22.17 -2.00 9.26
C ALA A 293 -22.71 -1.95 7.82
N ARG A 294 -23.76 -1.14 7.60
CA ARG A 294 -24.33 -0.87 6.27
C ARG A 294 -23.29 -0.26 5.33
N ASN A 295 -22.61 0.80 5.77
CA ASN A 295 -21.65 1.51 4.95
C ASN A 295 -20.46 0.61 4.57
N ASN A 296 -19.95 -0.17 5.52
CA ASN A 296 -18.88 -1.13 5.28
C ASN A 296 -19.31 -2.25 4.32
N ALA A 297 -20.53 -2.78 4.48
CA ALA A 297 -21.07 -3.81 3.59
C ALA A 297 -21.17 -3.27 2.15
N LEU A 298 -21.80 -2.10 1.96
CA LEU A 298 -21.92 -1.46 0.65
C LEU A 298 -20.55 -1.22 -0.01
N GLN A 299 -19.58 -0.69 0.74
CA GLN A 299 -18.24 -0.43 0.23
C GLN A 299 -17.53 -1.72 -0.21
N ASN A 300 -17.62 -2.80 0.58
CA ASN A 300 -17.01 -4.09 0.24
C ASN A 300 -17.68 -4.73 -0.97
N ILE A 301 -19.01 -4.71 -1.04
CA ILE A 301 -19.78 -5.24 -2.17
C ILE A 301 -19.41 -4.49 -3.46
N LEU A 302 -19.44 -3.16 -3.44
CA LEU A 302 -19.10 -2.33 -4.60
C LEU A 302 -17.65 -2.52 -5.04
N SER A 303 -16.72 -2.68 -4.09
CA SER A 303 -15.31 -2.94 -4.41
C SER A 303 -15.10 -4.32 -5.03
N ASN A 304 -15.78 -5.36 -4.52
CA ASN A 304 -15.73 -6.69 -5.11
C ASN A 304 -16.37 -6.71 -6.51
N TRP A 305 -17.51 -6.04 -6.65
CA TRP A 305 -18.20 -5.91 -7.93
C TRP A 305 -17.30 -5.20 -8.95
N ALA A 306 -16.66 -4.10 -8.57
CA ALA A 306 -15.75 -3.36 -9.45
C ALA A 306 -14.60 -4.22 -10.01
N ASN A 307 -14.13 -5.22 -9.26
CA ASN A 307 -13.08 -6.13 -9.73
C ASN A 307 -13.58 -7.11 -10.80
N LYS A 308 -14.88 -7.45 -10.81
CA LYS A 308 -15.46 -8.47 -11.69
C LYS A 308 -16.21 -7.86 -12.88
N ASP A 309 -16.91 -6.76 -12.65
CA ASP A 309 -17.76 -6.06 -13.61
C ASP A 309 -17.83 -4.55 -13.24
N PRO A 310 -16.75 -3.80 -13.54
CA PRO A 310 -16.67 -2.39 -13.18
C PRO A 310 -17.72 -1.52 -13.86
N GLN A 311 -18.12 -1.85 -15.09
CA GLN A 311 -19.18 -1.15 -15.84
C GLN A 311 -20.51 -1.17 -15.08
N ARG A 312 -20.92 -2.35 -14.58
CA ARG A 312 -22.16 -2.45 -13.79
C ARG A 312 -22.03 -1.76 -12.45
N ALA A 313 -20.92 -1.94 -11.74
CA ALA A 313 -20.68 -1.24 -10.47
C ALA A 313 -20.74 0.30 -10.63
N ALA A 314 -20.16 0.81 -11.72
CA ALA A 314 -20.19 2.22 -12.12
C ALA A 314 -21.63 2.73 -12.40
N THR A 315 -22.46 1.92 -13.06
CA THR A 315 -23.86 2.26 -13.32
C THR A 315 -24.64 2.40 -12.02
N ILE A 316 -24.50 1.42 -11.12
CA ILE A 316 -25.20 1.41 -9.82
C ILE A 316 -24.75 2.56 -8.93
N ILE A 317 -23.45 2.82 -8.81
CA ILE A 317 -22.94 3.88 -7.92
C ILE A 317 -23.36 5.28 -8.39
N THR A 318 -23.54 5.46 -9.70
CA THR A 318 -23.97 6.73 -10.28
C THR A 318 -25.44 7.02 -9.97
N ALA A 319 -26.27 5.99 -9.86
CA ALA A 319 -27.69 6.10 -9.50
C ALA A 319 -27.92 6.36 -7.99
N LEU A 320 -26.91 6.13 -7.14
CA LEU A 320 -27.02 6.43 -5.71
C LEU A 320 -27.00 7.95 -5.45
N PRO A 321 -27.76 8.43 -4.44
CA PRO A 321 -27.66 9.81 -3.96
C PRO A 321 -26.25 10.14 -3.43
N ALA A 322 -25.89 11.43 -3.49
CA ALA A 322 -24.64 11.93 -2.93
C ALA A 322 -24.48 11.58 -1.44
N GLY A 323 -23.30 11.14 -1.03
CA GLY A 323 -22.99 10.75 0.33
C GLY A 323 -21.68 9.97 0.44
N SER A 324 -21.19 9.78 1.68
CA SER A 324 -19.86 9.20 1.95
C SER A 324 -19.62 7.85 1.25
N VAL A 325 -20.60 6.95 1.24
CA VAL A 325 -20.46 5.63 0.60
C VAL A 325 -20.29 5.77 -0.91
N ARG A 326 -21.09 6.63 -1.54
CA ARG A 326 -21.02 6.90 -2.98
C ARG A 326 -19.66 7.48 -3.35
N ASP A 327 -19.26 8.55 -2.67
CA ASP A 327 -18.08 9.32 -3.06
C ASP A 327 -16.78 8.52 -2.86
N GLN A 328 -16.71 7.69 -1.81
CA GLN A 328 -15.59 6.77 -1.61
C GLN A 328 -15.58 5.63 -2.63
N SER A 329 -16.75 5.06 -2.94
CA SER A 329 -16.83 3.92 -3.86
C SER A 329 -16.55 4.34 -5.31
N VAL A 330 -16.91 5.56 -5.71
CA VAL A 330 -16.59 6.12 -7.03
C VAL A 330 -15.08 6.06 -7.31
N GLY A 331 -14.26 6.51 -6.36
CA GLY A 331 -12.80 6.47 -6.50
C GLY A 331 -12.25 5.04 -6.57
N ASN A 332 -12.81 4.12 -5.78
CA ASN A 332 -12.41 2.70 -5.80
C ASN A 332 -12.78 2.02 -7.11
N ILE A 333 -14.01 2.25 -7.63
CA ILE A 333 -14.46 1.72 -8.91
C ILE A 333 -13.56 2.24 -10.03
N ALA A 334 -13.28 3.55 -10.08
CA ALA A 334 -12.38 4.13 -11.06
C ALA A 334 -11.00 3.46 -11.04
N ARG A 335 -10.45 3.25 -9.84
CA ARG A 335 -9.14 2.60 -9.67
C ARG A 335 -9.15 1.17 -10.19
N GLN A 336 -10.12 0.35 -9.80
CA GLN A 336 -10.17 -1.05 -10.21
C GLN A 336 -10.44 -1.20 -11.70
N TRP A 337 -11.37 -0.41 -12.23
CA TRP A 337 -11.67 -0.40 -13.65
C TRP A 337 -10.44 0.02 -14.46
N ALA A 338 -9.69 1.01 -13.99
CA ALA A 338 -8.55 1.53 -14.73
C ALA A 338 -7.35 0.57 -14.77
N LEU A 339 -7.31 -0.48 -13.94
CA LEU A 339 -6.26 -1.51 -14.01
C LEU A 339 -6.37 -2.35 -15.29
N THR A 340 -7.59 -2.52 -15.82
CA THR A 340 -7.84 -3.31 -17.04
C THR A 340 -8.23 -2.44 -18.23
N GLU A 341 -9.04 -1.41 -18.01
CA GLU A 341 -9.61 -0.56 -19.06
C GLU A 341 -9.53 0.93 -18.67
N PRO A 342 -8.32 1.52 -18.62
CA PRO A 342 -8.10 2.90 -18.17
C PRO A 342 -8.89 3.95 -18.94
N ARG A 343 -9.05 3.77 -20.25
CA ARG A 343 -9.80 4.70 -21.10
C ARG A 343 -11.31 4.68 -20.81
N ALA A 344 -11.87 3.50 -20.59
CA ALA A 344 -13.28 3.34 -20.25
C ALA A 344 -13.57 3.89 -18.85
N ALA A 345 -12.68 3.62 -17.89
CA ALA A 345 -12.75 4.19 -16.55
C ALA A 345 -12.68 5.73 -16.56
N LEU A 346 -11.82 6.31 -17.40
CA LEU A 346 -11.69 7.76 -17.55
C LEU A 346 -12.96 8.37 -18.16
N ALA A 347 -13.47 7.79 -19.25
CA ALA A 347 -14.69 8.24 -19.91
C ALA A 347 -15.90 8.21 -18.95
N TRP A 348 -16.00 7.19 -18.10
CA TRP A 348 -17.01 7.16 -17.05
C TRP A 348 -16.77 8.24 -15.99
N ALA A 349 -15.53 8.39 -15.52
CA ALA A 349 -15.19 9.34 -14.48
C ALA A 349 -15.46 10.80 -14.89
N GLU A 350 -15.27 11.16 -16.17
CA GLU A 350 -15.56 12.48 -16.71
C GLU A 350 -17.06 12.82 -16.70
N GLN A 351 -17.92 11.82 -16.85
CA GLN A 351 -19.39 11.98 -16.87
C GLN A 351 -20.00 12.16 -15.47
N LEU A 352 -19.22 11.95 -14.41
CA LEU A 352 -19.73 12.09 -13.05
C LEU A 352 -20.00 13.56 -12.69
N PRO A 353 -20.98 13.83 -11.81
CA PRO A 353 -21.22 15.19 -11.31
C PRO A 353 -19.96 15.81 -10.69
N GLY A 354 -19.76 17.10 -10.92
CA GLY A 354 -18.62 17.86 -10.42
C GLY A 354 -18.43 17.73 -8.90
N GLY A 355 -17.20 17.48 -8.46
CA GLY A 355 -16.86 17.33 -7.04
C GLY A 355 -15.56 16.58 -6.79
N ASP A 356 -15.24 16.30 -5.53
CA ASP A 356 -14.02 15.56 -5.15
C ASP A 356 -14.03 14.12 -5.66
N ALA A 357 -15.18 13.45 -5.65
CA ALA A 357 -15.32 12.08 -6.14
C ALA A 357 -14.95 11.97 -7.64
N GLN A 358 -15.48 12.88 -8.47
CA GLN A 358 -15.15 12.96 -9.90
C GLN A 358 -13.65 13.23 -10.10
N ARG A 359 -13.10 14.26 -9.45
CA ARG A 359 -11.66 14.59 -9.55
C ARG A 359 -10.76 13.42 -9.18
N ASN A 360 -11.10 12.70 -8.10
CA ASN A 360 -10.34 11.54 -7.66
C ASN A 360 -10.46 10.37 -8.65
N ALA A 361 -11.66 10.09 -9.16
CA ALA A 361 -11.89 9.04 -10.15
C ALA A 361 -11.11 9.30 -11.44
N VAL A 362 -11.21 10.52 -11.98
CA VAL A 362 -10.48 10.96 -13.17
C VAL A 362 -8.97 10.83 -12.95
N ARG A 363 -8.46 11.29 -11.80
CA ARG A 363 -7.04 11.17 -11.45
C ARG A 363 -6.58 9.70 -11.42
N PHE A 364 -7.33 8.80 -10.76
CA PHE A 364 -6.97 7.38 -10.71
C PHE A 364 -6.95 6.74 -12.09
N ALA A 365 -7.95 7.03 -12.92
CA ALA A 365 -8.02 6.51 -14.28
C ALA A 365 -6.86 7.02 -15.14
N LEU A 366 -6.57 8.32 -15.07
CA LEU A 366 -5.49 8.95 -15.84
C LEU A 366 -4.10 8.47 -15.39
N THR A 367 -3.86 8.30 -14.10
CA THR A 367 -2.59 7.72 -13.61
C THR A 367 -2.39 6.29 -14.09
N SER A 368 -3.44 5.45 -14.06
CA SER A 368 -3.35 4.08 -14.58
C SER A 368 -3.13 4.06 -16.09
N TRP A 369 -3.77 4.98 -16.82
CA TRP A 369 -3.56 5.12 -18.26
C TRP A 369 -2.11 5.51 -18.59
N VAL A 370 -1.56 6.50 -17.88
CA VAL A 370 -0.16 6.92 -18.03
C VAL A 370 0.79 5.75 -17.78
N GLN A 371 0.52 4.91 -16.79
CA GLN A 371 1.37 3.76 -16.47
C GLN A 371 1.34 2.66 -17.54
N SER A 372 0.16 2.36 -18.09
CA SER A 372 -0.06 1.26 -19.03
C SER A 372 0.20 1.64 -20.49
N GLU A 373 -0.24 2.83 -20.92
CA GLU A 373 -0.16 3.31 -22.31
C GLU A 373 0.32 4.78 -22.37
N PRO A 374 1.58 5.08 -21.96
CA PRO A 374 2.05 6.46 -21.78
C PRO A 374 1.97 7.31 -23.05
N LEU A 375 2.24 6.74 -24.24
CA LEU A 375 2.17 7.49 -25.51
C LEU A 375 0.73 7.86 -25.90
N ALA A 376 -0.24 6.97 -25.66
CA ALA A 376 -1.65 7.29 -25.92
C ALA A 376 -2.19 8.29 -24.90
N ALA A 377 -1.82 8.14 -23.63
CA ALA A 377 -2.16 9.10 -22.58
C ALA A 377 -1.58 10.49 -22.88
N ALA A 378 -0.37 10.57 -23.45
CA ALA A 378 0.26 11.82 -23.86
C ALA A 378 -0.58 12.64 -24.85
N GLU A 379 -1.16 11.98 -25.85
CA GLU A 379 -2.02 12.63 -26.85
C GLU A 379 -3.27 13.21 -26.20
N TYR A 380 -3.89 12.47 -25.27
CA TYR A 380 -5.03 12.96 -24.52
C TYR A 380 -4.67 14.13 -23.59
N LEU A 381 -3.55 14.06 -22.87
CA LEU A 381 -3.08 15.14 -21.98
C LEU A 381 -2.87 16.47 -22.71
N ALA A 382 -2.46 16.43 -23.97
CA ALA A 382 -2.30 17.61 -24.82
C ALA A 382 -3.64 18.32 -25.12
N THR A 383 -4.76 17.62 -24.99
CA THR A 383 -6.12 18.18 -25.20
C THR A 383 -6.73 18.77 -23.93
N LEU A 384 -6.16 18.47 -22.76
CA LEU A 384 -6.69 18.97 -21.49
C LEU A 384 -6.48 20.49 -21.35
N PRO A 385 -7.45 21.22 -20.76
CA PRO A 385 -7.27 22.62 -20.43
C PRO A 385 -6.19 22.79 -19.37
N ALA A 386 -5.51 23.94 -19.41
CA ALA A 386 -4.51 24.30 -18.42
C ALA A 386 -5.09 24.30 -17.00
N GLY A 387 -4.39 23.64 -16.08
CA GLY A 387 -4.77 23.58 -14.67
C GLY A 387 -4.10 22.41 -13.93
N LYS A 388 -4.39 22.31 -12.63
CA LYS A 388 -3.76 21.37 -11.70
C LYS A 388 -3.77 19.90 -12.18
N MET A 389 -4.88 19.45 -12.79
CA MET A 389 -4.98 18.08 -13.29
C MET A 389 -4.03 17.81 -14.46
N GLN A 390 -3.93 18.76 -15.40
CA GLN A 390 -2.98 18.64 -16.52
C GLN A 390 -1.54 18.64 -15.99
N GLU A 391 -1.22 19.53 -15.03
CA GLU A 391 0.10 19.61 -14.41
C GLU A 391 0.51 18.32 -13.70
N GLU A 392 -0.38 17.77 -12.86
CA GLU A 392 -0.14 16.52 -12.12
C GLU A 392 0.06 15.34 -13.07
N ALA A 393 -0.80 15.19 -14.07
CA ALA A 393 -0.72 14.07 -15.00
C ALA A 393 0.45 14.20 -15.98
N THR A 394 0.81 15.42 -16.40
CA THR A 394 2.03 15.68 -17.18
C THR A 394 3.26 15.30 -16.36
N SER A 395 3.30 15.64 -15.08
CA SER A 395 4.42 15.27 -14.20
C SER A 395 4.54 13.75 -14.04
N ALA A 396 3.41 13.05 -13.84
CA ALA A 396 3.38 11.59 -13.77
C ALA A 396 3.85 10.94 -15.07
N LEU A 397 3.42 11.48 -16.23
CA LEU A 397 3.85 10.98 -17.54
C LEU A 397 5.33 11.22 -17.79
N ALA A 398 5.85 12.40 -17.42
CA ALA A 398 7.27 12.73 -17.52
C ALA A 398 8.15 11.71 -16.78
N LEU A 399 7.77 11.37 -15.55
CA LEU A 399 8.47 10.37 -14.73
C LEU A 399 8.35 8.96 -15.31
N GLN A 400 7.15 8.56 -15.74
CA GLN A 400 6.92 7.24 -16.32
C GLN A 400 7.72 7.04 -17.61
N LEU A 401 7.69 8.02 -18.52
CA LEU A 401 8.46 7.98 -19.76
C LEU A 401 9.95 7.97 -19.45
N ALA A 402 10.44 8.84 -18.58
CA ALA A 402 11.86 8.92 -18.23
C ALA A 402 12.41 7.63 -17.61
N ASN A 403 11.59 6.91 -16.84
CA ASN A 403 11.97 5.61 -16.28
C ASN A 403 12.10 4.51 -17.35
N SER A 404 11.34 4.61 -18.45
CA SER A 404 11.41 3.62 -19.55
C SER A 404 12.43 3.98 -20.64
N ASP A 405 12.40 5.22 -21.12
CA ASP A 405 13.21 5.72 -22.23
C ASP A 405 13.29 7.25 -22.15
N ILE A 406 14.46 7.73 -21.72
CA ILE A 406 14.73 9.14 -21.48
C ILE A 406 14.58 9.97 -22.77
N GLN A 407 15.01 9.45 -23.92
CA GLN A 407 14.98 10.20 -25.19
C GLN A 407 13.55 10.42 -25.68
N SER A 408 12.70 9.43 -25.53
CA SER A 408 11.26 9.50 -25.81
C SER A 408 10.59 10.48 -24.88
N ALA A 409 10.96 10.49 -23.59
CA ALA A 409 10.47 11.45 -22.61
C ALA A 409 10.83 12.89 -22.99
N VAL A 410 12.10 13.15 -23.34
CA VAL A 410 12.57 14.48 -23.78
C VAL A 410 11.85 14.90 -25.05
N THR A 411 11.73 14.01 -26.04
CA THR A 411 11.04 14.28 -27.32
C THR A 411 9.58 14.64 -27.09
N TRP A 412 8.90 13.93 -26.20
CA TRP A 412 7.52 14.24 -25.82
C TRP A 412 7.43 15.60 -25.12
N ALA A 413 8.27 15.86 -24.11
CA ALA A 413 8.22 17.09 -23.35
C ALA A 413 8.50 18.33 -24.23
N GLN A 414 9.41 18.23 -25.21
CA GLN A 414 9.70 19.30 -26.16
C GLN A 414 8.51 19.65 -27.09
N LYS A 415 7.57 18.72 -27.31
CA LYS A 415 6.35 18.96 -28.10
C LYS A 415 5.28 19.74 -27.32
N LEU A 416 5.29 19.71 -25.98
CA LEU A 416 4.37 20.50 -25.14
C LEU A 416 4.55 21.99 -25.44
N PRO A 417 3.55 22.88 -25.32
CA PRO A 417 3.74 24.33 -25.49
C PRO A 417 4.79 24.91 -24.54
N ALA A 418 5.48 25.97 -24.95
CA ALA A 418 6.44 26.66 -24.08
C ALA A 418 5.73 27.24 -22.85
N GLY A 419 6.28 27.00 -21.66
CA GLY A 419 5.70 27.46 -20.40
C GLY A 419 6.04 26.54 -19.21
N PRO A 420 5.43 26.79 -18.04
CA PRO A 420 5.75 26.09 -16.78
C PRO A 420 5.55 24.56 -16.87
N VAL A 421 4.52 24.11 -17.57
CA VAL A 421 4.21 22.68 -17.74
C VAL A 421 5.35 21.94 -18.46
N ARG A 422 5.86 22.50 -19.56
CA ARG A 422 7.01 21.97 -20.30
C ARG A 422 8.27 21.98 -19.43
N GLN A 423 8.54 23.08 -18.74
CA GLN A 423 9.74 23.22 -17.90
C GLN A 423 9.74 22.23 -16.73
N ASN A 424 8.59 22.03 -16.09
CA ASN A 424 8.42 21.05 -15.01
C ASN A 424 8.59 19.61 -15.51
N ALA A 425 8.00 19.28 -16.66
CA ALA A 425 8.17 17.97 -17.29
C ALA A 425 9.64 17.68 -17.61
N LEU A 426 10.32 18.63 -18.26
CA LEU A 426 11.75 18.52 -18.56
C LEU A 426 12.61 18.44 -17.29
N SER A 427 12.26 19.19 -16.24
CA SER A 427 12.97 19.13 -14.95
C SER A 427 12.87 17.73 -14.32
N ASN A 428 11.68 17.13 -14.32
CA ASN A 428 11.47 15.77 -13.81
C ASN A 428 12.24 14.73 -14.63
N ILE A 429 12.26 14.88 -15.95
CA ILE A 429 13.03 14.00 -16.85
C ILE A 429 14.53 14.15 -16.59
N VAL A 430 15.04 15.38 -16.48
CA VAL A 430 16.46 15.67 -16.21
C VAL A 430 16.88 15.13 -14.85
N SER A 431 16.02 15.22 -13.82
CA SER A 431 16.29 14.58 -12.52
C SER A 431 16.47 13.07 -12.65
N GLN A 432 15.52 12.39 -13.30
CA GLN A 432 15.59 10.93 -13.50
C GLN A 432 16.79 10.54 -14.38
N TRP A 433 17.10 11.35 -15.40
CA TRP A 433 18.25 11.15 -16.25
C TRP A 433 19.56 11.31 -15.47
N SER A 434 19.65 12.30 -14.59
CA SER A 434 20.85 12.55 -13.78
C SER A 434 21.21 11.37 -12.88
N ASP A 435 20.22 10.63 -12.41
CA ASP A 435 20.45 9.44 -11.58
C ASP A 435 20.99 8.25 -12.40
N ALA A 436 20.60 8.13 -13.67
CA ALA A 436 20.99 7.02 -14.55
C ALA A 436 22.27 7.31 -15.36
N ASP A 437 22.40 8.52 -15.92
CA ASP A 437 23.51 8.99 -16.75
C ASP A 437 23.66 10.52 -16.59
N PRO A 438 24.40 10.96 -15.55
CA PRO A 438 24.54 12.39 -15.26
C PRO A 438 25.33 13.15 -16.32
N GLN A 439 26.22 12.48 -17.06
CA GLN A 439 26.98 13.13 -18.12
C GLN A 439 26.08 13.46 -19.31
N ALA A 440 25.25 12.53 -19.76
CA ALA A 440 24.32 12.78 -20.85
C ALA A 440 23.23 13.80 -20.44
N ALA A 441 22.76 13.77 -19.18
CA ALA A 441 21.86 14.78 -18.64
C ALA A 441 22.50 16.19 -18.62
N ALA A 442 23.78 16.28 -18.25
CA ALA A 442 24.56 17.52 -18.30
C ALA A 442 24.70 18.05 -19.73
N ASP A 443 25.03 17.19 -20.70
CA ASP A 443 25.16 17.56 -22.11
C ASP A 443 23.84 18.11 -22.67
N PHE A 444 22.71 17.51 -22.27
CA PHE A 444 21.39 18.04 -22.59
C PHE A 444 21.15 19.41 -21.96
N ALA A 445 21.43 19.55 -20.66
CA ALA A 445 21.26 20.80 -19.94
C ALA A 445 22.10 21.94 -20.56
N LEU A 446 23.34 21.67 -20.99
CA LEU A 446 24.22 22.64 -21.65
C LEU A 446 23.67 23.12 -23.00
N ARG A 447 22.94 22.27 -23.74
CA ARG A 447 22.36 22.59 -25.05
C ARG A 447 20.99 23.27 -24.96
N ALA A 448 20.40 23.38 -23.77
CA ALA A 448 19.10 24.02 -23.59
C ALA A 448 19.17 25.52 -23.95
N THR A 449 18.28 25.97 -24.85
CA THR A 449 18.28 27.32 -25.39
C THR A 449 17.54 28.34 -24.50
N GLU A 450 16.60 27.88 -23.66
CA GLU A 450 15.90 28.72 -22.68
C GLU A 450 16.82 29.01 -21.49
N THR A 451 17.18 30.28 -21.26
CA THR A 451 18.17 30.68 -20.24
C THR A 451 17.78 30.27 -18.82
N GLU A 452 16.50 30.42 -18.46
CA GLU A 452 15.99 30.03 -17.13
C GLU A 452 15.94 28.51 -16.95
N GLY A 453 15.44 27.78 -17.97
CA GLY A 453 15.43 26.31 -17.97
C GLY A 453 16.85 25.72 -17.91
N ARG A 454 17.79 26.27 -18.69
CA ARG A 454 19.20 25.86 -18.70
C ARG A 454 19.82 25.94 -17.32
N LYS A 455 19.65 27.06 -16.61
CA LYS A 455 20.20 27.23 -15.26
C LYS A 455 19.60 26.19 -14.30
N GLY A 456 18.28 26.04 -14.30
CA GLY A 456 17.59 25.08 -13.43
C GLY A 456 18.02 23.63 -13.68
N PHE A 457 18.17 23.23 -14.95
CA PHE A 457 18.64 21.89 -15.32
C PHE A 457 20.08 21.65 -14.88
N LEU A 458 21.00 22.60 -15.17
CA LEU A 458 22.39 22.49 -14.76
C LEU A 458 22.53 22.38 -13.25
N GLU A 459 21.76 23.16 -12.50
CA GLU A 459 21.75 23.15 -11.03
C GLU A 459 21.24 21.80 -10.47
N ASN A 460 20.20 21.24 -11.09
CA ASN A 460 19.63 19.94 -10.73
C ASN A 460 20.61 18.79 -11.01
N VAL A 461 21.16 18.72 -12.23
CA VAL A 461 22.18 17.73 -12.61
C VAL A 461 23.38 17.82 -11.69
N SER A 462 23.87 19.04 -11.42
CA SER A 462 25.02 19.28 -10.54
C SER A 462 24.81 18.71 -9.14
N ARG A 463 23.64 18.94 -8.55
CA ARG A 463 23.32 18.42 -7.22
C ARG A 463 23.20 16.91 -7.20
N GLN A 464 22.44 16.33 -8.13
CA GLN A 464 22.22 14.88 -8.17
C GLN A 464 23.53 14.14 -8.45
N TRP A 465 24.32 14.64 -9.41
CA TRP A 465 25.64 14.08 -9.68
C TRP A 465 26.55 14.17 -8.46
N ALA A 466 26.60 15.34 -7.79
CA ALA A 466 27.44 15.51 -6.60
C ALA A 466 27.03 14.62 -5.43
N ARG A 467 25.73 14.29 -5.28
CA ARG A 467 25.24 13.38 -4.24
C ARG A 467 25.72 11.95 -4.46
N ASN A 468 25.81 11.52 -5.71
CA ASN A 468 26.17 10.15 -6.07
C ASN A 468 27.70 9.98 -6.26
N ASP A 469 28.34 10.91 -6.97
CA ASP A 469 29.78 10.94 -7.22
C ASP A 469 30.30 12.39 -7.31
N PRO A 470 30.70 12.98 -6.17
CA PRO A 470 31.17 14.35 -6.12
C PRO A 470 32.46 14.56 -6.93
N GLN A 471 33.35 13.57 -6.99
CA GLN A 471 34.61 13.69 -7.73
C GLN A 471 34.37 13.73 -9.24
N ALA A 472 33.46 12.90 -9.76
CA ALA A 472 33.06 12.97 -11.15
C ALA A 472 32.36 14.30 -11.48
N ALA A 473 31.44 14.77 -10.63
CA ALA A 473 30.77 16.06 -10.82
C ALA A 473 31.78 17.22 -10.90
N LEU A 474 32.81 17.21 -10.04
CA LEU A 474 33.87 18.24 -10.04
C LEU A 474 34.77 18.17 -11.27
N ARG A 475 35.13 16.96 -11.72
CA ARG A 475 35.88 16.77 -12.97
C ARG A 475 35.09 17.30 -14.16
N TRP A 476 33.80 17.01 -14.21
CA TRP A 476 32.90 17.56 -15.22
C TRP A 476 32.85 19.09 -15.16
N ALA A 477 32.59 19.69 -14.00
CA ALA A 477 32.56 21.14 -13.85
C ALA A 477 33.89 21.82 -14.26
N SER A 478 35.02 21.16 -14.00
CA SER A 478 36.35 21.64 -14.40
C SER A 478 36.59 21.57 -15.93
N SER A 479 35.90 20.65 -16.61
CA SER A 479 35.97 20.50 -18.08
C SER A 479 35.18 21.55 -18.85
N LEU A 480 34.24 22.26 -18.20
CA LEU A 480 33.44 23.30 -18.83
C LEU A 480 34.32 24.51 -19.19
N THR A 481 34.36 24.87 -20.47
CA THR A 481 35.15 25.97 -21.04
C THR A 481 34.47 27.33 -20.91
N GLU A 482 33.14 27.39 -20.80
CA GLU A 482 32.39 28.63 -20.56
C GLU A 482 32.46 29.04 -19.08
N ALA A 483 32.91 30.28 -18.82
CA ALA A 483 32.88 30.86 -17.48
C ALA A 483 31.47 30.83 -16.86
N ASN A 484 30.44 31.16 -17.65
CA ASN A 484 29.04 31.14 -17.23
C ASN A 484 28.53 29.74 -16.87
N GLY A 485 28.99 28.70 -17.56
CA GLY A 485 28.61 27.31 -17.26
C GLY A 485 29.24 26.83 -15.96
N ARG A 486 30.53 27.11 -15.78
CA ARG A 486 31.29 26.74 -14.58
C ARG A 486 30.78 27.46 -13.32
N GLU A 487 30.43 28.74 -13.44
CA GLU A 487 29.85 29.53 -12.35
C GLU A 487 28.46 29.05 -11.92
N ALA A 488 27.69 28.44 -12.83
CA ALA A 488 26.36 27.92 -12.51
C ALA A 488 26.39 26.59 -11.73
N VAL A 489 27.41 25.75 -11.96
CA VAL A 489 27.43 24.36 -11.48
C VAL A 489 28.30 24.17 -10.23
N LEU A 490 29.45 24.87 -10.13
CA LEU A 490 30.39 24.68 -9.04
C LEU A 490 29.79 24.98 -7.67
N PRO A 491 29.04 26.09 -7.44
CA PRO A 491 28.43 26.34 -6.15
C PRO A 491 27.46 25.24 -5.72
N ALA A 492 26.69 24.68 -6.65
CA ALA A 492 25.73 23.63 -6.37
C ALA A 492 26.43 22.31 -5.99
N ILE A 493 27.51 21.95 -6.68
CA ILE A 493 28.33 20.77 -6.35
C ILE A 493 28.97 20.93 -4.98
N VAL A 494 29.63 22.07 -4.74
CA VAL A 494 30.34 22.35 -3.48
C VAL A 494 29.38 22.37 -2.29
N ALA A 495 28.17 22.91 -2.46
CA ALA A 495 27.14 22.89 -1.42
C ALA A 495 26.74 21.47 -1.03
N VAL A 496 26.53 20.56 -1.99
CA VAL A 496 26.21 19.16 -1.72
C VAL A 496 27.37 18.43 -1.06
N VAL A 497 28.61 18.66 -1.52
CA VAL A 497 29.78 18.05 -0.88
C VAL A 497 29.89 18.50 0.58
N ALA A 498 29.60 19.78 0.86
CA ALA A 498 29.64 20.31 2.22
C ALA A 498 28.63 19.62 3.16
N GLU A 499 27.51 19.12 2.63
CA GLU A 499 26.51 18.40 3.43
C GLU A 499 27.06 17.08 4.00
N SER A 500 27.93 16.39 3.26
CA SER A 500 28.49 15.09 3.66
C SER A 500 29.94 15.15 4.16
N ASP A 501 30.75 16.05 3.60
CA ASP A 501 32.17 16.22 3.92
C ASP A 501 32.56 17.71 3.77
N PRO A 502 32.38 18.51 4.83
CA PRO A 502 32.73 19.94 4.79
C PRO A 502 34.23 20.19 4.61
N ARG A 503 35.10 19.23 4.97
CA ARG A 503 36.56 19.36 4.82
C ARG A 503 36.97 19.21 3.35
N GLU A 504 36.38 18.25 2.64
CA GLU A 504 36.61 18.12 1.21
C GLU A 504 36.02 19.32 0.46
N ALA A 505 34.82 19.80 0.82
CA ALA A 505 34.24 21.01 0.24
C ALA A 505 35.13 22.25 0.45
N ALA A 506 35.73 22.38 1.63
CA ALA A 506 36.71 23.41 1.96
C ALA A 506 37.98 23.33 1.09
N ARG A 507 38.49 22.12 0.83
CA ARG A 507 39.62 21.92 -0.09
C ARG A 507 39.25 22.31 -1.52
N LEU A 508 38.02 22.05 -1.95
CA LEU A 508 37.57 22.32 -3.32
C LEU A 508 37.31 23.80 -3.57
N VAL A 509 36.68 24.51 -2.63
CA VAL A 509 36.37 25.94 -2.81
C VAL A 509 37.62 26.80 -2.91
N THR A 510 38.73 26.40 -2.28
CA THR A 510 40.02 27.12 -2.37
C THR A 510 40.69 26.98 -3.74
N GLN A 511 40.32 25.98 -4.54
CA GLN A 511 40.78 25.82 -5.93
C GLN A 511 39.97 26.64 -6.94
N MET A 512 38.86 27.24 -6.51
CA MET A 512 38.05 28.10 -7.38
C MET A 512 38.73 29.47 -7.55
N PRO A 513 38.57 30.13 -8.71
CA PRO A 513 39.00 31.51 -8.89
C PRO A 513 38.27 32.46 -7.92
N PRO A 514 38.95 33.50 -7.41
CA PRO A 514 38.32 34.56 -6.62
C PRO A 514 37.12 35.17 -7.35
N SER A 515 35.93 34.93 -6.83
CA SER A 515 34.65 35.32 -7.45
C SER A 515 33.55 35.38 -6.38
N ASP A 516 32.43 36.04 -6.69
CA ASP A 516 31.26 36.04 -5.80
C ASP A 516 30.71 34.62 -5.61
N ALA A 517 30.81 33.76 -6.63
CA ALA A 517 30.48 32.34 -6.55
C ALA A 517 31.34 31.60 -5.52
N GLN A 518 32.66 31.82 -5.53
CA GLN A 518 33.56 31.26 -4.51
C GLN A 518 33.17 31.75 -3.12
N SER A 519 33.00 33.05 -2.91
CA SER A 519 32.67 33.61 -1.60
C SER A 519 31.33 33.09 -1.05
N ASN A 520 30.33 32.92 -1.91
CA ASN A 520 29.04 32.33 -1.52
C ASN A 520 29.19 30.85 -1.14
N ALA A 521 29.95 30.07 -1.91
CA ALA A 521 30.25 28.67 -1.57
C ALA A 521 31.04 28.57 -0.25
N THR A 522 31.98 29.48 0.00
CA THR A 522 32.72 29.55 1.27
C THR A 522 31.77 29.76 2.45
N GLY A 523 30.81 30.68 2.32
CA GLY A 523 29.78 30.89 3.34
C GLY A 523 28.90 29.66 3.58
N ALA A 524 28.45 29.00 2.51
CA ALA A 524 27.64 27.78 2.61
C ALA A 524 28.38 26.64 3.34
N ILE A 525 29.65 26.41 3.00
CA ILE A 525 30.50 25.43 3.70
C ILE A 525 30.66 25.81 5.17
N ALA A 526 30.98 27.08 5.47
CA ALA A 526 31.15 27.55 6.83
C ALA A 526 29.88 27.34 7.68
N TRP A 527 28.71 27.62 7.11
CA TRP A 527 27.43 27.39 7.77
C TRP A 527 27.19 25.91 8.05
N GLN A 528 27.40 25.04 7.06
CA GLN A 528 27.16 23.61 7.20
C GLN A 528 28.13 22.98 8.20
N TRP A 529 29.43 23.29 8.06
CA TRP A 529 30.48 22.80 8.95
C TRP A 529 30.29 23.29 10.38
N ALA A 530 29.89 24.54 10.58
CA ALA A 530 29.60 25.08 11.92
C ALA A 530 28.44 24.38 12.63
N GLY A 531 27.56 23.71 11.89
CA GLY A 531 26.50 22.88 12.46
C GLY A 531 27.02 21.60 13.10
N GLU A 532 28.17 21.09 12.64
CA GLU A 532 28.77 19.84 13.10
C GLU A 532 29.97 20.10 14.02
N ASP A 533 30.96 20.87 13.55
CA ASP A 533 32.15 21.26 14.30
C ASP A 533 32.49 22.74 14.06
N PRO A 534 31.95 23.65 14.89
CA PRO A 534 32.22 25.07 14.75
C PRO A 534 33.68 25.47 15.03
N ARG A 535 34.45 24.67 15.78
CA ARG A 535 35.85 24.99 16.07
C ARG A 535 36.74 24.74 14.86
N ASP A 536 36.57 23.60 14.21
CA ASP A 536 37.26 23.29 12.97
C ASP A 536 36.83 24.25 11.85
N ALA A 537 35.52 24.51 11.72
CA ALA A 537 34.99 25.49 10.76
C ALA A 537 35.59 26.88 10.98
N SER A 538 35.79 27.29 12.23
CA SER A 538 36.42 28.57 12.55
C SER A 538 37.90 28.64 12.18
N THR A 539 38.64 27.54 12.36
CA THR A 539 40.04 27.41 11.96
C THR A 539 40.18 27.49 10.44
N TRP A 540 39.25 26.87 9.72
CA TRP A 540 39.21 27.00 8.28
C TRP A 540 38.83 28.42 7.83
N ALA A 541 37.84 29.05 8.45
CA ALA A 541 37.44 30.42 8.12
C ALA A 541 38.59 31.42 8.36
N THR A 542 39.40 31.25 9.40
CA THR A 542 40.56 32.12 9.70
C THR A 542 41.73 31.92 8.76
N SER A 543 41.78 30.83 7.99
CA SER A 543 42.84 30.57 7.00
C SER A 543 42.78 31.48 5.77
N PHE A 544 41.63 32.08 5.49
CA PHE A 544 41.46 33.01 4.37
C PHE A 544 42.10 34.37 4.68
N ALA A 545 42.70 34.99 3.67
CA ALA A 545 43.09 36.40 3.74
C ALA A 545 41.85 37.31 3.90
N GLU A 546 42.02 38.51 4.48
CA GLU A 546 40.92 39.48 4.56
C GLU A 546 40.36 39.80 3.17
N GLY A 547 39.03 39.74 3.05
CA GLY A 547 38.31 39.88 1.79
C GLY A 547 36.96 39.18 1.81
N LYS A 548 36.26 39.20 0.67
CA LYS A 548 34.86 38.72 0.54
C LYS A 548 34.65 37.30 1.07
N SER A 549 35.52 36.35 0.73
CA SER A 549 35.36 34.94 1.15
C SER A 549 35.51 34.77 2.66
N ARG A 550 36.48 35.45 3.29
CA ARG A 550 36.65 35.42 4.75
C ARG A 550 35.46 36.05 5.45
N THR A 551 35.00 37.20 4.97
CA THR A 551 33.81 37.87 5.51
C THR A 551 32.58 36.96 5.44
N LYS A 552 32.32 36.33 4.29
CA LYS A 552 31.20 35.40 4.13
C LYS A 552 31.31 34.15 5.01
N ALA A 553 32.51 33.60 5.18
CA ALA A 553 32.76 32.49 6.08
C ALA A 553 32.43 32.86 7.53
N PHE A 554 32.90 34.03 7.98
CA PHE A 554 32.70 34.55 9.33
C PHE A 554 31.23 34.84 9.64
N GLU A 555 30.52 35.51 8.73
CA GLU A 555 29.08 35.76 8.85
C GLU A 555 28.30 34.45 8.99
N SER A 556 28.58 33.49 8.11
CA SER A 556 27.83 32.24 8.00
C SER A 556 28.11 31.28 9.16
N LEU A 557 29.38 31.15 9.55
CA LEU A 557 29.84 30.44 10.75
C LEU A 557 29.15 31.01 11.99
N MET A 558 29.18 32.34 12.16
CA MET A 558 28.62 32.98 13.34
C MET A 558 27.11 32.84 13.41
N ASN A 559 26.41 32.94 12.28
CA ASN A 559 24.97 32.75 12.21
C ASN A 559 24.55 31.35 12.69
N ARG A 560 25.28 30.31 12.28
CA ARG A 560 25.01 28.93 12.69
C ARG A 560 25.47 28.63 14.13
N TRP A 561 26.67 29.06 14.50
CA TRP A 561 27.23 28.76 15.80
C TRP A 561 26.45 29.49 16.91
N ALA A 562 26.20 30.79 16.77
CA ALA A 562 25.47 31.55 17.78
C ALA A 562 23.98 31.15 17.89
N GLN A 563 23.42 30.51 16.86
CA GLN A 563 22.10 29.91 16.93
C GLN A 563 22.05 28.74 17.92
N ASN A 564 23.12 27.94 18.00
CA ASN A 564 23.17 26.74 18.83
C ASN A 564 23.82 27.00 20.19
N ASP A 565 24.92 27.75 20.21
CA ASP A 565 25.69 28.09 21.42
C ASP A 565 26.27 29.52 21.30
N PRO A 566 25.49 30.55 21.68
CA PRO A 566 25.95 31.93 21.63
C PRO A 566 27.13 32.19 22.58
N TYR A 567 27.22 31.50 23.72
CA TYR A 567 28.31 31.73 24.67
C TYR A 567 29.66 31.30 24.07
N ALA A 568 29.75 30.08 23.53
CA ALA A 568 30.97 29.59 22.90
C ALA A 568 31.34 30.42 21.64
N ALA A 569 30.35 30.83 20.86
CA ALA A 569 30.57 31.68 19.69
C ALA A 569 31.14 33.06 20.08
N GLY A 570 30.61 33.68 21.14
CA GLY A 570 31.13 34.93 21.70
C GLY A 570 32.53 34.79 22.27
N ALA A 571 32.81 33.67 22.96
CA ALA A 571 34.16 33.37 23.46
C ALA A 571 35.18 33.27 22.31
N TRP A 572 34.82 32.64 21.19
CA TRP A 572 35.67 32.61 20.00
C TRP A 572 35.87 34.01 19.39
N LEU A 573 34.81 34.82 19.26
CA LEU A 573 34.91 36.21 18.77
C LEU A 573 35.89 37.06 19.59
N ALA A 574 35.98 36.83 20.90
CA ALA A 574 36.87 37.55 21.80
C ALA A 574 38.36 37.24 21.53
N THR A 575 38.67 36.10 20.91
CA THR A 575 40.05 35.70 20.57
C THR A 575 40.57 36.34 19.28
N LEU A 576 39.68 36.93 18.47
CA LEU A 576 40.01 37.44 17.15
C LEU A 576 40.53 38.89 17.20
N PRO A 577 41.58 39.23 16.43
CA PRO A 577 42.04 40.60 16.28
C PRO A 577 41.02 41.45 15.50
N ALA A 578 41.04 42.77 15.71
CA ALA A 578 40.18 43.71 14.99
C ALA A 578 40.38 43.60 13.48
N SER A 579 39.30 43.30 12.74
CA SER A 579 39.32 43.20 11.27
C SER A 579 37.91 43.35 10.69
N GLY A 580 37.80 43.65 9.39
CA GLY A 580 36.49 43.78 8.73
C GLY A 580 35.66 42.49 8.79
N SER A 581 36.30 41.33 8.64
CA SER A 581 35.61 40.03 8.77
C SER A 581 35.16 39.74 10.21
N ARG A 582 35.94 40.15 11.22
CA ARG A 582 35.51 40.08 12.63
C ARG A 582 34.29 40.96 12.88
N ASP A 583 34.32 42.20 12.41
CA ASP A 583 33.21 43.16 12.57
C ASP A 583 31.92 42.66 11.92
N ALA A 584 32.02 41.98 10.78
CA ALA A 584 30.89 41.31 10.13
C ALA A 584 30.33 40.15 10.97
N ALA A 585 31.18 39.31 11.56
CA ALA A 585 30.72 38.27 12.49
C ALA A 585 30.09 38.86 13.76
N VAL A 586 30.68 39.90 14.35
CA VAL A 586 30.09 40.60 15.51
C VAL A 586 28.71 41.15 15.16
N THR A 587 28.54 41.72 13.96
CA THR A 587 27.22 42.15 13.48
C THR A 587 26.20 41.01 13.49
N VAL A 588 26.54 39.84 12.94
CA VAL A 588 25.64 38.66 12.97
C VAL A 588 25.38 38.17 14.39
N TYR A 589 26.41 38.14 15.25
CA TYR A 589 26.30 37.71 16.64
C TYR A 589 25.34 38.60 17.44
N THR A 590 25.49 39.93 17.32
CA THR A 590 24.64 40.90 18.03
C THR A 590 23.17 40.77 17.64
N GLN A 591 22.87 40.52 16.36
CA GLN A 591 21.51 40.27 15.90
C GLN A 591 20.89 39.04 16.56
N ARG A 592 21.69 38.00 16.80
CA ARG A 592 21.23 36.77 17.44
C ARG A 592 20.97 36.95 18.94
N VAL A 593 21.86 37.67 19.62
CA VAL A 593 21.82 37.83 21.08
C VAL A 593 20.90 38.97 21.51
N ALA A 594 20.64 39.98 20.68
CA ALA A 594 19.83 41.14 21.05
C ALA A 594 18.41 40.82 21.53
N ALA A 595 17.83 39.71 21.07
CA ALA A 595 16.50 39.28 21.51
C ALA A 595 16.50 38.74 22.95
N THR A 596 17.60 38.15 23.40
CA THR A 596 17.70 37.49 24.72
C THR A 596 18.52 38.31 25.72
N ASP A 597 19.57 38.98 25.27
CA ASP A 597 20.44 39.86 26.06
C ASP A 597 20.88 41.09 25.23
N PRO A 598 20.02 42.12 25.14
CA PRO A 598 20.32 43.33 24.39
C PRO A 598 21.48 44.15 24.99
N ALA A 599 21.75 44.02 26.29
CA ALA A 599 22.86 44.71 26.93
C ALA A 599 24.21 44.10 26.51
N ALA A 600 24.31 42.77 26.51
CA ALA A 600 25.50 42.08 25.99
C ALA A 600 25.67 42.32 24.48
N ALA A 601 24.58 42.32 23.71
CA ALA A 601 24.64 42.64 22.28
C ALA A 601 25.19 44.06 22.04
N ALA A 602 24.76 45.05 22.84
CA ALA A 602 25.29 46.41 22.76
C ALA A 602 26.79 46.48 23.07
N GLN A 603 27.25 45.77 24.10
CA GLN A 603 28.68 45.71 24.44
C GLN A 603 29.52 45.12 23.29
N TRP A 604 29.00 44.09 22.62
CA TRP A 604 29.66 43.52 21.45
C TRP A 604 29.67 44.48 20.26
N ALA A 605 28.57 45.19 20.01
CA ALA A 605 28.49 46.19 18.95
C ALA A 605 29.53 47.31 19.14
N GLU A 606 29.81 47.73 20.37
CA GLU A 606 30.87 48.72 20.67
C GLU A 606 32.27 48.28 20.23
N THR A 607 32.51 46.97 20.06
CA THR A 607 33.80 46.44 19.60
C THR A 607 34.00 46.51 18.08
N ILE A 608 32.99 46.97 17.33
CA ILE A 608 33.04 47.15 15.88
C ILE A 608 33.87 48.40 15.57
N GLY A 609 34.93 48.23 14.77
CA GLY A 609 35.86 49.30 14.42
C GLY A 609 35.28 50.32 13.45
N ASN A 610 34.38 49.90 12.54
CA ASN A 610 33.70 50.80 11.62
C ASN A 610 32.56 51.57 12.32
N ASP A 611 32.69 52.89 12.44
CA ASP A 611 31.71 53.75 13.11
C ASP A 611 30.30 53.68 12.51
N GLY A 612 30.18 53.58 11.18
CA GLY A 612 28.89 53.48 10.50
C GLY A 612 28.17 52.17 10.82
N THR A 613 28.87 51.04 10.75
CA THR A 613 28.35 49.72 11.11
C THR A 613 28.03 49.64 12.60
N ARG A 614 28.92 50.14 13.47
CA ARG A 614 28.71 50.19 14.92
C ARG A 614 27.44 50.95 15.26
N ASN A 615 27.29 52.17 14.76
CA ASN A 615 26.12 53.00 15.03
C ASN A 615 24.82 52.35 14.52
N SER A 616 24.86 51.74 13.34
CA SER A 616 23.72 51.03 12.77
C SER A 616 23.29 49.82 13.62
N GLN A 617 24.25 49.03 14.13
CA GLN A 617 23.93 47.91 15.02
C GLN A 617 23.42 48.38 16.39
N MET A 618 24.02 49.42 16.95
CA MET A 618 23.57 50.01 18.21
C MET A 618 22.13 50.53 18.10
N GLU A 619 21.77 51.16 16.98
CA GLU A 619 20.40 51.58 16.71
C GLU A 619 19.45 50.38 16.55
N PHE A 620 19.85 49.34 15.81
CA PHE A 620 19.07 48.10 15.67
C PHE A 620 18.77 47.45 17.04
N ILE A 621 19.79 47.32 17.89
CA ILE A 621 19.67 46.76 19.25
C ILE A 621 18.74 47.63 20.10
N ALA A 622 18.89 48.95 20.04
CA ALA A 622 18.02 49.89 20.76
C ALA A 622 16.54 49.71 20.37
N MET A 623 16.25 49.60 19.07
CA MET A 623 14.89 49.37 18.57
C MET A 623 14.33 48.01 19.02
N ALA A 624 15.14 46.95 18.97
CA ALA A 624 14.73 45.63 19.44
C ALA A 624 14.47 45.62 20.95
N TRP A 625 15.36 46.25 21.73
CA TRP A 625 15.25 46.34 23.18
C TRP A 625 14.04 47.18 23.61
N LEU A 626 13.72 48.28 22.91
CA LEU A 626 12.52 49.06 23.19
C LEU A 626 11.22 48.24 23.05
N LYS A 627 11.19 47.23 22.20
CA LYS A 627 10.03 46.33 22.03
C LYS A 627 9.89 45.32 23.16
N THR A 628 11.00 44.88 23.76
CA THR A 628 11.02 43.83 24.78
C THR A 628 11.02 44.40 26.20
N ASP A 629 11.77 45.47 26.46
CA ASP A 629 11.85 46.19 27.73
C ASP A 629 12.15 47.67 27.50
N ALA A 630 11.08 48.44 27.27
CA ALA A 630 11.18 49.86 26.98
C ALA A 630 11.86 50.67 28.10
N ASN A 631 11.69 50.29 29.37
CA ASN A 631 12.24 51.06 30.49
C ASN A 631 13.76 50.93 30.56
N ARG A 632 14.28 49.72 30.49
CA ARG A 632 15.74 49.50 30.47
C ARG A 632 16.36 50.00 29.17
N ALA A 633 15.70 49.80 28.04
CA ALA A 633 16.17 50.33 26.76
C ALA A 633 16.31 51.86 26.79
N ARG A 634 15.31 52.60 27.30
CA ARG A 634 15.38 54.07 27.41
C ARG A 634 16.53 54.54 28.31
N ALA A 635 16.73 53.88 29.45
CA ALA A 635 17.83 54.19 30.36
C ALA A 635 19.21 53.93 29.72
N TRP A 636 19.33 52.86 28.94
CA TRP A 636 20.56 52.57 28.19
C TRP A 636 20.76 53.57 27.03
N ILE A 637 19.74 53.87 26.23
CA ILE A 637 19.81 54.83 25.11
C ILE A 637 20.29 56.20 25.59
N ALA A 638 19.81 56.67 26.75
CA ALA A 638 20.24 57.95 27.31
C ALA A 638 21.77 57.99 27.54
N ASN A 639 22.35 56.88 28.00
CA ASN A 639 23.75 56.75 28.41
C ASN A 639 24.68 56.12 27.35
N SER A 640 24.16 55.77 26.16
CA SER A 640 24.95 55.13 25.11
C SER A 640 25.76 56.12 24.27
N SER A 641 26.66 55.59 23.43
CA SER A 641 27.49 56.33 22.46
C SER A 641 26.71 56.81 21.21
N LEU A 642 25.40 56.54 21.12
CA LEU A 642 24.56 56.95 20.00
C LEU A 642 24.56 58.48 19.81
N SER A 643 24.42 58.95 18.56
CA SER A 643 24.32 60.39 18.28
C SER A 643 23.03 60.98 18.86
N ASN A 644 23.06 62.29 19.17
CA ASN A 644 21.90 63.00 19.71
C ASN A 644 20.67 62.90 18.78
N ASP A 645 20.88 62.92 17.46
CA ASP A 645 19.80 62.77 16.48
C ASP A 645 19.15 61.39 16.54
N VAL A 646 19.95 60.32 16.69
CA VAL A 646 19.44 58.95 16.84
C VAL A 646 18.72 58.79 18.17
N LYS A 647 19.28 59.34 19.27
CA LYS A 647 18.62 59.36 20.58
C LYS A 647 17.27 60.07 20.53
N ALA A 648 17.18 61.22 19.87
CA ALA A 648 15.93 61.97 19.70
C ALA A 648 14.88 61.20 18.88
N ARG A 649 15.30 60.45 17.85
CA ARG A 649 14.41 59.60 17.05
C ARG A 649 13.88 58.39 17.84
N LEU A 650 14.73 57.77 18.66
CA LEU A 650 14.38 56.57 19.45
C LEU A 650 13.62 56.90 20.74
N LEU A 651 13.77 58.12 21.27
CA LEU A 651 13.10 58.63 22.46
C LEU A 651 12.18 59.82 22.11
N PRO A 652 11.15 59.64 21.27
CA PRO A 652 10.24 60.74 20.95
C PRO A 652 9.59 61.24 22.24
N SER A 653 9.66 62.56 22.47
CA SER A 653 9.04 63.19 23.63
C SER A 653 7.55 62.88 23.64
N SER A 654 7.05 62.31 24.73
CA SER A 654 5.63 62.04 24.93
C SER A 654 4.83 63.33 24.69
N ARG A 655 3.95 63.34 23.69
CA ARG A 655 2.87 64.31 23.58
C ARG A 655 1.66 63.83 24.34
#